data_AF-A0A1U7LIW6-F1
#
_entry.id   AF-A0A1U7LIW6-F1
#
_cell.length_a   1.000
_cell.length_b   1.000
_cell.length_c   1.000
_cell.angle_alpha   90.00
_cell.angle_beta   90.00
_cell.angle_gamma   90.00
#
_symmetry.space_group_name_H-M   'P 1'
#
loop_
_entity.id
_entity.type
_entity.pdbx_description
1 polymer ?
#
loop_
_entity_poly.entity_id
_entity_poly.type
_entity_poly.pdbx_seq_one_letter_code
_entity_poly.pdbx_strand_id
1 'polypeptide(L)'
;MSLFGSSTTPAASATTTASPELASDFALADPPGDGITDLAFSPHADFLAVSSWDNNTRIYDIQPTGQSSGKALYSHEAAVFSTHWSFDGTKVASGGADKAARLFDLQSGQAQQVAAHDAPIRNVRFVNTPSGQCLATGSWDKTLKFWDLRQSQPAATLQLPERCYAMDAANQLLVVGTAEKKIVVVDLRSVQIHKTMDSPLKWQTRVVTCFPDASGFAVGSIEGRCGIQYIEDSKASGNFSFKCHRDSSPAGYSTSKQTLKVWSVNAISFHPQHGTFATAGSDGTINFWDKDSKHRLKGYNQSVGGPISATTFNRNGTIYAYAISYDWSQGYQKNSPSLPNKVMLHPTKDEEVKKKNGNKLFRITFEIFSSRPQTLNHIGILVTRLRLLLLLLSSLSFSFSKTASEYHVKSIPGQPPDFHPKMHAGHIELDATKNANLFFWSIENRHLADRPRTIIWLNGGPGCSSMDGALMEIGPFRTTSADELRENKYSWHQFAHLLFVDQPYGTGFSYINTDSYLHDLDEAASAFVDFLDKFMDLFPHFEDDDIYISGESYAGQYIPHFAKALLHRNESTSSHRKFNIKGLLIGNGWMDPKTQYPAYLSYSLQNGIIDNSTEGFAAINDKSTQCALSLENNFSISSPTCEAILTMILDATKTDENGKSMCTNFYDHRLKDDFPACGNNWPPDLANLVPYLRKDDVKSALHINADKKTGWVECAGGVTSTFKASNSRPSSELFPELLQQIPIVLFNGDKDIICNHIGIENMIHNMEWGSSKGLQDSAGVWAPRERWFIDTEEVGYWQYSKNLTNILFFNASHMVAFDYPDRALDMINRFMGVNVTSLSDHIKESTVGSNLNPLSLNTSPAPADSKNSTKLETVTQKAYSRAGSIALVVVIMAVGLLGWYIWRQAKRERGLWQHKRDRSGLMNEDDEINELDEFVSDSPIFDVDRRDSEQGQPRRF
;
A
#
# COMPACT_ATOMS: atom_id res chain seq x y z
N MET A 1 -36.30 -30.81 -37.97
CA MET A 1 -35.29 -29.83 -38.40
C MET A 1 -34.97 -28.98 -37.19
N SER A 2 -33.72 -28.92 -36.74
CA SER A 2 -33.33 -28.01 -35.65
C SER A 2 -33.48 -26.57 -36.12
N LEU A 3 -34.02 -25.69 -35.26
CA LEU A 3 -34.20 -24.26 -35.54
C LEU A 3 -32.87 -23.57 -35.92
N PHE A 4 -31.74 -24.11 -35.48
CA PHE A 4 -30.42 -23.49 -35.63
C PHE A 4 -29.56 -24.08 -36.76
N GLY A 5 -30.06 -25.08 -37.48
CA GLY A 5 -29.32 -25.77 -38.53
C GLY A 5 -28.22 -26.69 -37.98
N SER A 6 -28.01 -27.86 -38.59
CA SER A 6 -26.97 -28.81 -38.16
C SER A 6 -25.60 -28.36 -38.65
N SER A 7 -24.81 -27.69 -37.80
CA SER A 7 -23.37 -27.54 -38.06
C SER A 7 -22.64 -28.79 -37.58
N THR A 8 -22.32 -29.70 -38.50
CA THR A 8 -21.45 -30.85 -38.22
C THR A 8 -20.00 -30.40 -38.16
N THR A 9 -19.55 -29.94 -37.00
CA THR A 9 -18.12 -29.82 -36.68
C THR A 9 -17.72 -31.11 -35.93
N PRO A 10 -16.65 -31.83 -36.32
CA PRO A 10 -16.28 -33.07 -35.64
C PRO A 10 -15.88 -32.75 -34.21
N ALA A 11 -16.56 -33.36 -33.23
CA ALA A 11 -16.15 -33.31 -31.84
C ALA A 11 -14.78 -33.98 -31.71
N ALA A 12 -13.71 -33.18 -31.66
CA ALA A 12 -12.38 -33.67 -31.32
C ALA A 12 -12.39 -34.09 -29.85
N SER A 13 -12.28 -35.40 -29.61
CA SER A 13 -12.13 -35.99 -28.28
C SER A 13 -10.75 -35.65 -27.71
N ALA A 14 -10.65 -34.51 -27.02
CA ALA A 14 -9.59 -34.26 -26.07
C ALA A 14 -9.95 -34.98 -24.76
N THR A 15 -9.28 -36.10 -24.50
CA THR A 15 -9.48 -36.92 -23.30
C THR A 15 -8.83 -36.24 -22.10
N THR A 16 -9.56 -35.36 -21.44
CA THR A 16 -9.30 -34.95 -20.06
C THR A 16 -10.61 -35.04 -19.30
N THR A 17 -10.71 -36.02 -18.41
CA THR A 17 -11.89 -36.26 -17.58
C THR A 17 -12.11 -35.08 -16.65
N ALA A 18 -13.23 -34.36 -16.85
CA ALA A 18 -13.80 -33.46 -15.85
C ALA A 18 -13.98 -34.19 -14.51
N SER A 19 -14.20 -33.44 -13.42
CA SER A 19 -14.56 -34.06 -12.14
C SER A 19 -15.72 -35.06 -12.35
N PRO A 20 -15.75 -36.21 -11.66
CA PRO A 20 -16.85 -37.17 -11.78
C PRO A 20 -18.23 -36.54 -11.54
N GLU A 21 -18.27 -35.45 -10.76
CA GLU A 21 -19.49 -34.71 -10.43
C GLU A 21 -19.96 -33.81 -11.60
N LEU A 22 -19.06 -33.07 -12.26
CA LEU A 22 -19.41 -32.21 -13.41
C LEU A 22 -19.57 -32.98 -14.72
N ALA A 23 -19.03 -34.20 -14.81
CA ALA A 23 -19.23 -35.08 -15.96
C ALA A 23 -20.72 -35.43 -16.22
N SER A 24 -21.58 -35.20 -15.23
CA SER A 24 -23.03 -35.43 -15.31
C SER A 24 -23.85 -34.21 -15.75
N ASP A 25 -23.20 -33.06 -16.00
CA ASP A 25 -23.87 -31.84 -16.45
C ASP A 25 -24.50 -31.99 -17.83
N PHE A 26 -25.61 -31.29 -18.07
CA PHE A 26 -26.33 -31.36 -19.34
C PHE A 26 -25.72 -30.41 -20.36
N ALA A 27 -25.32 -30.94 -21.52
CA ALA A 27 -24.88 -30.11 -22.64
C ALA A 27 -26.08 -29.48 -23.35
N LEU A 28 -25.97 -28.19 -23.68
CA LEU A 28 -26.92 -27.49 -24.53
C LEU A 28 -26.93 -28.11 -25.93
N ALA A 29 -28.11 -28.38 -26.47
CA ALA A 29 -28.29 -28.88 -27.83
C ALA A 29 -28.00 -27.76 -28.83
N ASP A 30 -27.26 -28.05 -29.90
CA ASP A 30 -26.90 -27.11 -30.96
C ASP A 30 -26.31 -25.78 -30.41
N PRO A 31 -25.16 -25.82 -29.71
CA PRO A 31 -24.50 -24.61 -29.21
C PRO A 31 -23.99 -23.75 -30.38
N PRO A 32 -23.64 -22.47 -30.13
CA PRO A 32 -23.05 -21.61 -31.17
C PRO A 32 -21.82 -22.21 -31.85
N GLY A 33 -21.62 -21.87 -33.12
CA GLY A 33 -20.54 -22.43 -33.95
C GLY A 33 -19.17 -21.83 -33.66
N ASP A 34 -19.12 -20.67 -33.00
CA ASP A 34 -17.92 -19.94 -32.62
C ASP A 34 -18.00 -19.52 -31.13
N GLY A 35 -16.93 -18.90 -30.62
CA GLY A 35 -16.75 -18.56 -29.20
C GLY A 35 -17.96 -17.87 -28.58
N ILE A 36 -18.39 -18.36 -27.42
CA ILE A 36 -19.51 -17.82 -26.66
C ILE A 36 -19.01 -16.66 -25.78
N THR A 37 -19.70 -15.52 -25.83
CA THR A 37 -19.26 -14.26 -25.20
C THR A 37 -20.07 -13.86 -23.97
N ASP A 38 -21.35 -14.22 -23.90
CA ASP A 38 -22.25 -13.85 -22.80
C ASP A 38 -23.44 -14.82 -22.70
N LEU A 39 -23.95 -14.99 -21.47
CA LEU A 39 -25.09 -15.84 -21.14
C LEU A 39 -26.07 -15.06 -20.24
N ALA A 40 -27.36 -15.10 -20.55
CA ALA A 40 -28.38 -14.47 -19.71
C ALA A 40 -29.67 -15.30 -19.66
N PHE A 41 -30.12 -15.66 -18.47
CA PHE A 41 -31.45 -16.26 -18.28
C PHE A 41 -32.55 -15.19 -18.23
N SER A 42 -33.73 -15.55 -18.74
CA SER A 42 -34.92 -14.73 -18.60
C SER A 42 -35.36 -14.65 -17.12
N PRO A 43 -35.83 -13.48 -16.66
CA PRO A 43 -36.34 -13.33 -15.30
C PRO A 43 -37.67 -14.07 -15.08
N HIS A 44 -38.39 -14.44 -16.14
CA HIS A 44 -39.75 -15.00 -16.06
C HIS A 44 -39.90 -16.42 -16.60
N ALA A 45 -38.93 -16.92 -17.35
CA ALA A 45 -38.94 -18.28 -17.88
C ALA A 45 -37.52 -18.84 -17.88
N ASP A 46 -37.38 -20.16 -17.97
CA ASP A 46 -36.08 -20.81 -18.11
C ASP A 46 -35.61 -20.75 -19.57
N PHE A 47 -35.61 -19.53 -20.13
CA PHE A 47 -35.05 -19.22 -21.44
C PHE A 47 -33.64 -18.68 -21.29
N LEU A 48 -32.69 -19.27 -21.99
CA LEU A 48 -31.29 -18.86 -21.97
C LEU A 48 -30.94 -18.15 -23.28
N ALA A 49 -30.54 -16.88 -23.18
CA ALA A 49 -29.95 -16.14 -24.29
C ALA A 49 -28.43 -16.36 -24.30
N VAL A 50 -27.88 -16.60 -25.49
CA VAL A 50 -26.46 -16.90 -25.73
C VAL A 50 -25.94 -16.01 -26.85
N SER A 51 -24.89 -15.23 -26.56
CA SER A 51 -24.19 -14.38 -27.55
C SER A 51 -22.93 -15.07 -28.04
N SER A 52 -22.57 -14.87 -29.31
CA SER A 52 -21.40 -15.53 -29.91
C SER A 52 -20.65 -14.63 -30.90
N TRP A 53 -19.37 -14.97 -31.07
CA TRP A 53 -18.50 -14.51 -32.15
C TRP A 53 -19.01 -14.88 -33.54
N ASP A 54 -19.95 -15.83 -33.66
CA ASP A 54 -20.57 -16.20 -34.94
C ASP A 54 -21.62 -15.19 -35.44
N ASN A 55 -21.66 -13.99 -34.86
CA ASN A 55 -22.56 -12.87 -35.14
C ASN A 55 -24.02 -13.09 -34.74
N ASN A 56 -24.36 -14.17 -34.04
CA ASN A 56 -25.75 -14.43 -33.66
C ASN A 56 -25.98 -14.40 -32.14
N THR A 57 -27.19 -14.00 -31.77
CA THR A 57 -27.76 -14.27 -30.45
C THR A 57 -28.83 -15.34 -30.59
N ARG A 58 -28.70 -16.41 -29.80
CA ARG A 58 -29.62 -17.54 -29.77
C ARG A 58 -30.36 -17.57 -28.45
N ILE A 59 -31.64 -17.96 -28.50
CA ILE A 59 -32.48 -18.15 -27.32
C ILE A 59 -32.89 -19.61 -27.26
N TYR A 60 -32.62 -20.26 -26.14
CA TYR A 60 -32.94 -21.65 -25.89
C TYR A 60 -34.03 -21.76 -24.82
N ASP A 61 -34.92 -22.72 -24.98
CA ASP A 61 -35.87 -23.15 -23.96
C ASP A 61 -35.25 -24.31 -23.18
N ILE A 62 -35.00 -24.10 -21.88
CA ILE A 62 -34.35 -25.06 -20.99
C ILE A 62 -35.41 -25.79 -20.18
N GLN A 63 -35.51 -27.10 -20.39
CA GLN A 63 -36.46 -27.96 -19.70
C GLN A 63 -35.93 -28.36 -18.32
N PRO A 64 -36.82 -28.62 -17.33
CA PRO A 64 -36.41 -29.07 -15.99
C PRO A 64 -35.57 -30.35 -15.98
N THR A 65 -35.66 -31.17 -17.03
CA THR A 65 -34.89 -32.41 -17.21
C THR A 65 -33.47 -32.17 -17.73
N GLY A 66 -33.05 -30.92 -17.92
CA GLY A 66 -31.76 -30.54 -18.49
C GLY A 66 -31.71 -30.57 -20.02
N GLN A 67 -32.79 -31.01 -20.68
CA GLN A 67 -32.91 -30.93 -22.14
C GLN A 67 -33.09 -29.47 -22.58
N SER A 68 -32.58 -29.14 -23.76
CA SER A 68 -32.69 -27.79 -24.33
C SER A 68 -33.16 -27.85 -25.78
N SER A 69 -33.90 -26.82 -26.18
CA SER A 69 -34.38 -26.68 -27.55
C SER A 69 -34.26 -25.23 -28.02
N GLY A 70 -34.03 -25.04 -29.32
CA GLY A 70 -33.96 -23.70 -29.89
C GLY A 70 -35.32 -23.00 -29.92
N LYS A 71 -35.36 -21.76 -29.43
CA LYS A 71 -36.57 -20.93 -29.37
C LYS A 71 -36.55 -19.78 -30.38
N ALA A 72 -35.43 -19.06 -30.49
CA ALA A 72 -35.27 -17.98 -31.46
C ALA A 72 -33.79 -17.73 -31.79
N LEU A 73 -33.53 -17.13 -32.94
CA LEU A 73 -32.21 -16.68 -33.39
C LEU A 73 -32.37 -15.36 -34.15
N TYR A 74 -31.46 -14.43 -33.90
CA TYR A 74 -31.33 -13.22 -34.69
C TYR A 74 -29.85 -12.82 -34.81
N SER A 75 -29.54 -12.06 -35.87
CA SER A 75 -28.17 -11.81 -36.32
C SER A 75 -27.76 -10.35 -36.16
N HIS A 76 -26.44 -10.17 -36.00
CA HIS A 76 -25.70 -8.92 -36.09
C HIS A 76 -24.82 -8.91 -37.35
N GLU A 77 -24.26 -7.75 -37.68
CA GLU A 77 -23.33 -7.64 -38.81
C GLU A 77 -21.89 -8.04 -38.44
N ALA A 78 -21.62 -8.20 -37.15
CA ALA A 78 -20.35 -8.66 -36.59
C ALA A 78 -20.58 -9.34 -35.23
N ALA A 79 -19.49 -9.78 -34.58
CA ALA A 79 -19.51 -10.56 -33.35
C ALA A 79 -20.36 -9.89 -32.25
N VAL A 80 -21.19 -10.68 -31.57
CA VAL A 80 -22.01 -10.21 -30.45
C VAL A 80 -21.23 -10.39 -29.16
N PHE A 81 -21.13 -9.35 -28.33
CA PHE A 81 -20.34 -9.36 -27.11
C PHE A 81 -21.15 -9.48 -25.83
N SER A 82 -22.42 -9.07 -25.86
CA SER A 82 -23.27 -9.11 -24.67
C SER A 82 -24.74 -9.24 -25.02
N THR A 83 -25.51 -9.87 -24.12
CA THR A 83 -26.96 -10.00 -24.19
C THR A 83 -27.60 -9.81 -22.82
N HIS A 84 -28.81 -9.26 -22.77
CA HIS A 84 -29.55 -9.11 -21.52
C HIS A 84 -31.05 -9.10 -21.76
N TRP A 85 -31.81 -9.71 -20.85
CA TRP A 85 -33.27 -9.73 -20.91
C TRP A 85 -33.88 -8.43 -20.41
N SER A 86 -35.01 -8.04 -21.01
CA SER A 86 -35.88 -7.03 -20.45
C SER A 86 -36.47 -7.52 -19.12
N PHE A 87 -36.84 -6.60 -18.23
CA PHE A 87 -37.39 -6.94 -16.92
C PHE A 87 -38.65 -7.80 -17.00
N ASP A 88 -39.48 -7.62 -18.03
CA ASP A 88 -40.70 -8.40 -18.29
C ASP A 88 -40.42 -9.76 -18.97
N GLY A 89 -39.16 -10.06 -19.31
CA GLY A 89 -38.74 -11.30 -19.93
C GLY A 89 -39.27 -11.52 -21.35
N THR A 90 -39.85 -10.51 -21.98
CA THR A 90 -40.43 -10.61 -23.34
C THR A 90 -39.44 -10.27 -24.44
N LYS A 91 -38.37 -9.55 -24.11
CA LYS A 91 -37.38 -9.04 -25.08
C LYS A 91 -35.96 -9.35 -24.64
N VAL A 92 -35.07 -9.43 -25.62
CA VAL A 92 -33.63 -9.61 -25.42
C VAL A 92 -32.91 -8.49 -26.15
N ALA A 93 -32.08 -7.75 -25.43
CA ALA A 93 -31.16 -6.80 -26.03
C ALA A 93 -29.79 -7.45 -26.23
N SER A 94 -29.10 -7.10 -27.31
CA SER A 94 -27.74 -7.55 -27.60
C SER A 94 -26.91 -6.40 -28.17
N GLY A 95 -25.59 -6.43 -27.97
CA GLY A 95 -24.65 -5.45 -28.52
C GLY A 95 -23.32 -6.09 -28.90
N GLY A 96 -22.63 -5.52 -29.89
CA GLY A 96 -21.42 -6.16 -30.43
C GLY A 96 -20.46 -5.26 -31.20
N ALA A 97 -19.58 -5.93 -31.95
CA ALA A 97 -18.52 -5.35 -32.77
C ALA A 97 -19.03 -4.47 -33.92
N ASP A 98 -20.30 -4.63 -34.32
CA ASP A 98 -20.97 -3.82 -35.33
C ASP A 98 -21.44 -2.46 -34.79
N LYS A 99 -21.10 -2.13 -33.53
CA LYS A 99 -21.36 -0.84 -32.88
C LYS A 99 -22.85 -0.53 -32.68
N ALA A 100 -23.70 -1.54 -32.86
CA ALA A 100 -25.14 -1.43 -32.76
C ALA A 100 -25.68 -2.31 -31.64
N ALA A 101 -26.70 -1.81 -30.93
CA ALA A 101 -27.50 -2.67 -30.06
C ALA A 101 -28.83 -3.01 -30.75
N ARG A 102 -29.22 -4.28 -30.69
CA ARG A 102 -30.50 -4.77 -31.20
C ARG A 102 -31.39 -5.23 -30.07
N LEU A 103 -32.69 -5.10 -30.27
CA LEU A 103 -33.74 -5.57 -29.38
C LEU A 103 -34.59 -6.57 -30.14
N PHE A 104 -34.59 -7.81 -29.68
CA PHE A 104 -35.45 -8.88 -30.18
C PHE A 104 -36.66 -9.03 -29.28
N ASP A 105 -37.85 -9.02 -29.87
CA ASP A 105 -39.10 -9.25 -29.16
C ASP A 105 -39.63 -10.66 -29.46
N LEU A 106 -39.77 -11.49 -28.41
CA LEU A 106 -40.20 -12.89 -28.53
C LEU A 106 -41.61 -13.04 -29.11
N GLN A 107 -42.50 -12.06 -28.88
CA GLN A 107 -43.89 -12.12 -29.31
C GLN A 107 -44.01 -11.81 -30.80
N SER A 108 -43.30 -10.79 -31.28
CA SER A 108 -43.30 -10.41 -32.70
C SER A 108 -42.35 -11.25 -33.56
N GLY A 109 -41.32 -11.85 -32.95
CA GLY A 109 -40.24 -12.54 -33.65
C GLY A 109 -39.33 -11.60 -34.45
N GLN A 110 -39.36 -10.30 -34.16
CA GLN A 110 -38.58 -9.28 -34.90
C GLN A 110 -37.42 -8.74 -34.06
N ALA A 111 -36.30 -8.49 -34.73
CA ALA A 111 -35.17 -7.74 -34.19
C ALA A 111 -35.14 -6.32 -34.78
N GLN A 112 -34.93 -5.32 -33.94
CA GLN A 112 -34.76 -3.93 -34.36
C GLN A 112 -33.50 -3.32 -33.75
N GLN A 113 -32.80 -2.47 -34.49
CA GLN A 113 -31.70 -1.69 -33.93
C GLN A 113 -32.26 -0.58 -33.05
N VAL A 114 -31.76 -0.48 -31.81
CA VAL A 114 -32.24 0.47 -30.79
C VAL A 114 -31.15 1.40 -30.25
N ALA A 115 -29.88 1.10 -30.51
CA ALA A 115 -28.76 1.95 -30.12
C ALA A 115 -27.64 1.91 -31.16
N ALA A 116 -26.83 2.96 -31.19
CA ALA A 116 -25.63 3.06 -32.00
C ALA A 116 -24.50 3.80 -31.24
N HIS A 117 -23.27 3.39 -31.50
CA HIS A 117 -22.04 3.93 -30.95
C HIS A 117 -20.98 4.14 -32.03
N ASP A 118 -19.94 4.91 -31.73
CA ASP A 118 -18.86 5.20 -32.69
C ASP A 118 -17.80 4.07 -32.74
N ALA A 119 -17.82 3.21 -31.73
CA ALA A 119 -17.00 2.00 -31.61
C ALA A 119 -17.82 0.83 -31.04
N PRO A 120 -17.27 -0.40 -30.96
CA PRO A 120 -17.98 -1.58 -30.49
C PRO A 120 -18.66 -1.42 -29.13
N ILE A 121 -19.86 -1.98 -29.01
CA ILE A 121 -20.60 -2.05 -27.75
C ILE A 121 -20.17 -3.30 -27.01
N ARG A 122 -19.51 -3.12 -25.85
CA ARG A 122 -18.98 -4.24 -25.06
C ARG A 122 -20.03 -4.91 -24.19
N ASN A 123 -20.93 -4.12 -23.59
CA ASN A 123 -21.95 -4.61 -22.67
C ASN A 123 -23.29 -3.89 -22.85
N VAL A 124 -24.38 -4.63 -22.63
CA VAL A 124 -25.75 -4.11 -22.60
C VAL A 124 -26.46 -4.54 -21.32
N ARG A 125 -27.21 -3.64 -20.67
CA ARG A 125 -27.99 -3.95 -19.45
C ARG A 125 -29.32 -3.20 -19.46
N PHE A 126 -30.41 -3.88 -19.14
CA PHE A 126 -31.66 -3.19 -18.83
C PHE A 126 -31.59 -2.61 -17.42
N VAL A 127 -31.94 -1.32 -17.29
CA VAL A 127 -31.86 -0.57 -16.04
C VAL A 127 -33.11 0.25 -15.80
N ASN A 128 -33.39 0.57 -14.54
CA ASN A 128 -34.43 1.52 -14.17
C ASN A 128 -33.80 2.88 -13.89
N THR A 129 -34.29 3.92 -14.55
CA THR A 129 -33.89 5.31 -14.32
C THR A 129 -35.13 6.11 -13.87
N PRO A 130 -34.99 7.37 -13.40
CA PRO A 130 -36.15 8.22 -13.11
C PRO A 130 -37.09 8.42 -14.29
N SER A 131 -36.57 8.35 -15.51
CA SER A 131 -37.35 8.50 -16.75
C SER A 131 -38.12 7.23 -17.16
N GLY A 132 -37.86 6.11 -16.48
CA GLY A 132 -38.41 4.79 -16.78
C GLY A 132 -37.33 3.76 -17.10
N GLN A 133 -37.79 2.63 -17.66
CA GLN A 133 -36.91 1.56 -18.12
C GLN A 133 -36.07 2.02 -19.31
N CYS A 134 -34.77 1.81 -19.24
CA CYS A 134 -33.82 2.14 -20.30
C CYS A 134 -32.90 0.95 -20.59
N LEU A 135 -32.35 0.93 -21.79
CA LEU A 135 -31.20 0.10 -22.14
C LEU A 135 -29.91 0.91 -21.90
N ALA A 136 -29.04 0.45 -21.01
CA ALA A 136 -27.70 0.99 -20.84
C ALA A 136 -26.72 0.26 -21.76
N THR A 137 -25.89 1.01 -22.49
CA THR A 137 -24.87 0.48 -23.41
C THR A 137 -23.50 1.08 -23.10
N GLY A 138 -22.54 0.22 -22.77
CA GLY A 138 -21.15 0.59 -22.51
C GLY A 138 -20.25 0.24 -23.70
N SER A 139 -19.49 1.21 -24.20
CA SER A 139 -18.79 1.09 -25.48
C SER A 139 -17.29 1.39 -25.40
N TRP A 140 -16.56 0.93 -26.41
CA TRP A 140 -15.16 1.28 -26.67
C TRP A 140 -14.99 2.68 -27.28
N ASP A 141 -16.06 3.43 -27.48
CA ASP A 141 -15.97 4.88 -27.78
C ASP A 141 -15.85 5.71 -26.49
N LYS A 142 -15.63 5.04 -25.36
CA LYS A 142 -15.51 5.63 -24.02
C LYS A 142 -16.80 6.28 -23.54
N THR A 143 -17.96 5.90 -24.09
CA THR A 143 -19.26 6.40 -23.61
C THR A 143 -20.10 5.29 -22.98
N LEU A 144 -20.87 5.70 -21.97
CA LEU A 144 -22.00 4.95 -21.42
C LEU A 144 -23.28 5.70 -21.81
N LYS A 145 -24.13 5.08 -22.64
CA LYS A 145 -25.38 5.69 -23.11
C LYS A 145 -26.59 4.98 -22.52
N PHE A 146 -27.63 5.75 -22.23
CA PHE A 146 -28.92 5.26 -21.72
C PHE A 146 -30.00 5.53 -22.76
N TRP A 147 -30.68 4.49 -23.21
CA TRP A 147 -31.66 4.55 -24.29
C TRP A 147 -33.05 4.26 -23.75
N ASP A 148 -33.90 5.28 -23.74
CA ASP A 148 -35.33 5.09 -23.65
C ASP A 148 -35.82 4.59 -25.02
N LEU A 149 -36.35 3.36 -25.05
CA LEU A 149 -36.71 2.67 -26.29
C LEU A 149 -37.94 3.28 -27.00
N ARG A 150 -38.53 4.33 -26.44
CA ARG A 150 -39.62 5.12 -27.06
C ARG A 150 -39.09 6.21 -27.99
N GLN A 151 -37.79 6.48 -27.98
CA GLN A 151 -37.15 7.55 -28.76
C GLN A 151 -35.88 7.05 -29.45
N SER A 152 -35.44 7.78 -30.49
CA SER A 152 -34.28 7.38 -31.30
C SER A 152 -32.93 7.91 -30.81
N GLN A 153 -32.93 8.85 -29.86
CA GLN A 153 -31.73 9.46 -29.29
C GLN A 153 -31.51 8.97 -27.86
N PRO A 154 -30.25 8.90 -27.37
CA PRO A 154 -29.98 8.50 -26.01
C PRO A 154 -30.58 9.53 -25.03
N ALA A 155 -31.26 9.05 -23.99
CA ALA A 155 -31.81 9.86 -22.91
C ALA A 155 -30.71 10.52 -22.07
N ALA A 156 -29.56 9.84 -21.91
CA ALA A 156 -28.38 10.37 -21.25
C ALA A 156 -27.11 9.75 -21.84
N THR A 157 -26.01 10.49 -21.81
CA THR A 157 -24.67 10.02 -22.17
C THR A 157 -23.71 10.42 -21.05
N LEU A 158 -22.97 9.46 -20.52
CA LEU A 158 -21.90 9.67 -19.55
C LEU A 158 -20.56 9.36 -20.21
N GLN A 159 -19.59 10.24 -19.99
CA GLN A 159 -18.23 10.04 -20.46
C GLN A 159 -17.50 9.11 -19.49
N LEU A 160 -17.02 7.99 -19.99
CA LEU A 160 -16.11 7.12 -19.25
C LEU A 160 -14.67 7.64 -19.43
N PRO A 161 -13.81 7.46 -18.42
CA PRO A 161 -12.43 7.90 -18.51
C PRO A 161 -11.64 7.07 -19.54
N GLU A 162 -12.06 5.82 -19.78
CA GLU A 162 -11.54 4.94 -20.83
C GLU A 162 -12.60 3.94 -21.34
N ARG A 163 -12.24 3.12 -22.33
CA ARG A 163 -13.11 2.12 -22.97
C ARG A 163 -13.77 1.18 -21.97
N CYS A 164 -15.06 0.90 -22.13
CA CYS A 164 -15.80 -0.06 -21.31
C CYS A 164 -15.34 -1.50 -21.59
N TYR A 165 -14.83 -2.22 -20.59
CA TYR A 165 -14.39 -3.62 -20.71
C TYR A 165 -15.32 -4.61 -20.00
N ALA A 166 -15.95 -4.17 -18.92
CA ALA A 166 -16.97 -4.91 -18.19
C ALA A 166 -18.02 -3.94 -17.67
N MET A 167 -19.29 -4.37 -17.59
CA MET A 167 -20.36 -3.59 -17.00
C MET A 167 -21.43 -4.52 -16.44
N ASP A 168 -21.94 -4.17 -15.26
CA ASP A 168 -23.11 -4.83 -14.70
C ASP A 168 -23.99 -3.83 -13.95
N ALA A 169 -25.25 -4.20 -13.72
CA ALA A 169 -26.19 -3.37 -13.01
C ALA A 169 -27.11 -4.21 -12.12
N ALA A 170 -27.38 -3.72 -10.91
CA ALA A 170 -28.39 -4.26 -10.01
C ALA A 170 -29.17 -3.13 -9.35
N ASN A 171 -30.50 -3.19 -9.44
CA ASN A 171 -31.41 -2.19 -8.89
C ASN A 171 -31.04 -0.75 -9.31
N GLN A 172 -30.50 0.07 -8.40
CA GLN A 172 -30.12 1.46 -8.63
C GLN A 172 -28.61 1.67 -8.79
N LEU A 173 -27.84 0.59 -8.87
CA LEU A 173 -26.38 0.59 -9.01
C LEU A 173 -26.01 0.09 -10.41
N LEU A 174 -25.16 0.84 -11.10
CA LEU A 174 -24.46 0.37 -12.29
C LEU A 174 -22.96 0.55 -12.08
N VAL A 175 -22.18 -0.46 -12.43
CA VAL A 175 -20.72 -0.45 -12.27
C VAL A 175 -20.06 -0.81 -13.59
N VAL A 176 -19.08 -0.01 -14.00
CA VAL A 176 -18.30 -0.19 -15.22
C VAL A 176 -16.83 -0.38 -14.87
N GLY A 177 -16.18 -1.41 -15.42
CA GLY A 177 -14.73 -1.54 -15.44
C GLY A 177 -14.16 -1.05 -16.77
N THR A 178 -13.17 -0.15 -16.74
CA THR A 178 -12.57 0.47 -17.93
C THR A 178 -11.21 -0.13 -18.29
N ALA A 179 -10.69 0.20 -19.49
CA ALA A 179 -9.41 -0.28 -19.99
C ALA A 179 -8.20 0.12 -19.11
N GLU A 180 -8.20 1.32 -18.52
CA GLU A 180 -7.19 1.80 -17.56
C GLU A 180 -7.43 1.27 -16.11
N LYS A 181 -8.21 0.20 -15.97
CA LYS A 181 -8.50 -0.46 -14.69
C LYS A 181 -9.28 0.40 -13.69
N LYS A 182 -9.93 1.49 -14.10
CA LYS A 182 -10.87 2.21 -13.24
C LYS A 182 -12.19 1.43 -13.13
N ILE A 183 -12.81 1.56 -11.97
CA ILE A 183 -14.19 1.17 -11.69
C ILE A 183 -15.01 2.45 -11.56
N VAL A 184 -15.97 2.63 -12.46
CA VAL A 184 -16.91 3.75 -12.47
C VAL A 184 -18.24 3.25 -11.90
N VAL A 185 -18.62 3.82 -10.77
CA VAL A 185 -19.89 3.56 -10.09
C VAL A 185 -20.87 4.65 -10.47
N VAL A 186 -22.01 4.26 -11.03
CA VAL A 186 -23.09 5.14 -11.48
C VAL A 186 -24.31 4.92 -10.61
N ASP A 187 -24.86 6.02 -10.08
CA ASP A 187 -26.16 6.01 -9.40
C ASP A 187 -27.26 6.17 -10.45
N LEU A 188 -28.07 5.13 -10.63
CA LEU A 188 -29.14 5.12 -11.64
C LEU A 188 -30.32 6.02 -11.27
N ARG A 189 -30.44 6.47 -10.00
CA ARG A 189 -31.48 7.42 -9.56
C ARG A 189 -31.24 8.83 -10.09
N SER A 190 -30.00 9.18 -10.39
CA SER A 190 -29.64 10.47 -10.99
C SER A 190 -29.05 10.32 -12.39
N VAL A 191 -28.68 9.08 -12.77
CA VAL A 191 -27.93 8.77 -13.98
C VAL A 191 -26.64 9.59 -14.00
N GLN A 192 -25.90 9.57 -12.90
CA GLN A 192 -24.64 10.30 -12.72
C GLN A 192 -23.55 9.37 -12.18
N ILE A 193 -22.31 9.67 -12.54
CA ILE A 193 -21.14 9.01 -11.94
C ILE A 193 -21.08 9.41 -10.46
N HIS A 194 -21.26 8.44 -9.58
CA HIS A 194 -21.20 8.63 -8.14
C HIS A 194 -19.77 8.56 -7.62
N LYS A 195 -18.98 7.61 -8.11
CA LYS A 195 -17.60 7.37 -7.68
C LYS A 195 -16.80 6.79 -8.83
N THR A 196 -15.59 7.26 -9.01
CA THR A 196 -14.60 6.58 -9.86
C THR A 196 -13.44 6.19 -8.96
N MET A 197 -13.01 4.94 -9.04
CA MET A 197 -11.93 4.41 -8.21
C MET A 197 -11.06 3.46 -9.01
N ASP A 198 -9.85 3.20 -8.56
CA ASP A 198 -9.05 2.11 -9.10
C ASP A 198 -9.69 0.76 -8.78
N SER A 199 -9.60 -0.19 -9.72
CA SER A 199 -9.91 -1.58 -9.43
C SER A 199 -9.11 -2.03 -8.21
N PRO A 200 -9.69 -2.81 -7.28
CA PRO A 200 -8.94 -3.37 -6.15
C PRO A 200 -8.00 -4.52 -6.57
N LEU A 201 -7.96 -4.90 -7.86
CA LEU A 201 -7.21 -6.05 -8.38
C LEU A 201 -6.11 -5.65 -9.37
N LYS A 202 -4.84 -5.84 -9.02
CA LYS A 202 -3.63 -5.30 -9.69
C LYS A 202 -3.64 -5.30 -11.23
N TRP A 203 -4.23 -6.32 -11.84
CA TRP A 203 -4.24 -6.49 -13.29
C TRP A 203 -5.60 -6.19 -13.93
N GLN A 204 -5.63 -6.18 -15.27
CA GLN A 204 -6.81 -5.81 -16.05
C GLN A 204 -8.10 -6.46 -15.55
N THR A 205 -9.10 -5.62 -15.24
CA THR A 205 -10.46 -6.07 -14.94
C THR A 205 -11.05 -6.79 -16.14
N ARG A 206 -11.53 -8.00 -15.90
CA ARG A 206 -12.11 -8.89 -16.91
C ARG A 206 -13.63 -8.97 -16.77
N VAL A 207 -14.12 -8.90 -15.53
CA VAL A 207 -15.54 -8.99 -15.19
C VAL A 207 -15.85 -8.15 -13.95
N VAL A 208 -17.02 -7.54 -13.93
CA VAL A 208 -17.63 -6.89 -12.77
C VAL A 208 -19.05 -7.43 -12.66
N THR A 209 -19.52 -7.69 -11.45
CA THR A 209 -20.93 -8.02 -11.21
C THR A 209 -21.44 -7.36 -9.94
N CYS A 210 -22.62 -6.76 -10.00
CA CYS A 210 -23.21 -6.10 -8.84
C CYS A 210 -23.80 -7.13 -7.87
N PHE A 211 -23.78 -6.81 -6.58
CA PHE A 211 -24.50 -7.63 -5.60
C PHE A 211 -26.01 -7.55 -5.90
N PRO A 212 -26.78 -8.65 -5.68
CA PRO A 212 -28.23 -8.63 -5.91
C PRO A 212 -28.97 -7.54 -5.12
N ASP A 213 -28.45 -7.17 -3.94
CA ASP A 213 -28.99 -6.11 -3.08
C ASP A 213 -28.49 -4.69 -3.43
N ALA A 214 -27.63 -4.57 -4.45
CA ALA A 214 -27.00 -3.33 -4.89
C ALA A 214 -26.16 -2.60 -3.82
N SER A 215 -25.73 -3.29 -2.77
CA SER A 215 -24.88 -2.70 -1.72
C SER A 215 -23.39 -2.64 -2.10
N GLY A 216 -23.01 -3.25 -3.21
CA GLY A 216 -21.63 -3.42 -3.65
C GLY A 216 -21.51 -4.19 -4.96
N PHE A 217 -20.30 -4.58 -5.30
CA PHE A 217 -19.97 -5.36 -6.49
C PHE A 217 -18.80 -6.33 -6.22
N ALA A 218 -18.75 -7.39 -7.01
CA ALA A 218 -17.59 -8.24 -7.16
C ALA A 218 -16.87 -7.89 -8.46
N VAL A 219 -15.55 -8.01 -8.47
CA VAL A 219 -14.69 -7.74 -9.62
C VAL A 219 -13.69 -8.88 -9.78
N GLY A 220 -13.43 -9.29 -11.02
CA GLY A 220 -12.44 -10.32 -11.36
C GLY A 220 -11.44 -9.78 -12.37
N SER A 221 -10.18 -10.19 -12.24
CA SER A 221 -9.10 -9.74 -13.13
C SER A 221 -8.36 -10.89 -13.81
N ILE A 222 -7.48 -10.53 -14.74
CA ILE A 222 -6.61 -11.49 -15.44
C ILE A 222 -5.58 -12.20 -14.54
N GLU A 223 -5.47 -11.80 -13.27
CA GLU A 223 -4.54 -12.41 -12.31
C GLU A 223 -5.14 -13.56 -11.49
N GLY A 224 -6.34 -14.03 -11.82
CA GLY A 224 -6.98 -15.12 -11.09
C GLY A 224 -7.38 -14.76 -9.67
N ARG A 225 -7.68 -13.47 -9.44
CA ARG A 225 -8.23 -12.94 -8.19
C ARG A 225 -9.65 -12.40 -8.41
N CYS A 226 -10.44 -12.49 -7.35
CA CYS A 226 -11.74 -11.86 -7.21
C CYS A 226 -11.70 -10.88 -6.02
N GLY A 227 -12.29 -9.70 -6.19
CA GLY A 227 -12.44 -8.68 -5.16
C GLY A 227 -13.90 -8.42 -4.86
N ILE A 228 -14.24 -8.26 -3.57
CA ILE A 228 -15.56 -7.88 -3.06
C ILE A 228 -15.45 -6.44 -2.57
N GLN A 229 -16.32 -5.55 -3.07
CA GLN A 229 -16.32 -4.12 -2.76
C GLN A 229 -17.73 -3.65 -2.41
N TYR A 230 -17.91 -3.07 -1.23
CA TYR A 230 -19.11 -2.34 -0.85
C TYR A 230 -19.01 -0.88 -1.30
N ILE A 231 -20.14 -0.30 -1.73
CA ILE A 231 -20.19 1.10 -2.17
C ILE A 231 -20.14 2.07 -0.99
N GLU A 232 -20.83 1.73 0.10
CA GLU A 232 -20.88 2.56 1.30
C GLU A 232 -19.57 2.46 2.09
N ASP A 233 -18.92 3.61 2.33
CA ASP A 233 -17.64 3.65 3.05
C ASP A 233 -17.74 3.08 4.49
N SER A 234 -18.92 3.15 5.13
CA SER A 234 -19.17 2.51 6.43
C SER A 234 -19.06 0.98 6.41
N LYS A 235 -19.17 0.36 5.24
CA LYS A 235 -19.03 -1.09 5.03
C LYS A 235 -17.70 -1.45 4.38
N ALA A 236 -16.78 -0.50 4.22
CA ALA A 236 -15.48 -0.74 3.57
C ALA A 236 -14.61 -1.78 4.28
N SER A 237 -14.80 -2.01 5.59
CA SER A 237 -14.15 -3.11 6.32
C SER A 237 -14.57 -4.51 5.83
N GLY A 238 -15.71 -4.58 5.13
CA GLY A 238 -16.18 -5.77 4.43
C GLY A 238 -15.53 -5.99 3.07
N ASN A 239 -14.70 -5.06 2.58
CA ASN A 239 -14.00 -5.19 1.30
C ASN A 239 -12.81 -6.14 1.46
N PHE A 240 -12.60 -7.02 0.48
CA PHE A 240 -11.46 -7.94 0.46
C PHE A 240 -11.22 -8.46 -0.95
N SER A 241 -10.05 -9.04 -1.18
CA SER A 241 -9.76 -9.81 -2.40
C SER A 241 -9.20 -11.18 -2.05
N PHE A 242 -9.37 -12.15 -2.93
CA PHE A 242 -8.92 -13.52 -2.73
C PHE A 242 -8.53 -14.17 -4.06
N LYS A 243 -7.66 -15.19 -3.98
CA LYS A 243 -7.20 -15.98 -5.14
C LYS A 243 -8.22 -17.08 -5.40
N CYS A 244 -8.60 -17.31 -6.66
CA CYS A 244 -9.60 -18.32 -7.00
C CYS A 244 -9.30 -19.19 -8.24
N HIS A 245 -8.36 -18.79 -9.11
CA HIS A 245 -8.02 -19.54 -10.34
C HIS A 245 -6.49 -19.61 -10.54
N ARG A 246 -5.81 -20.42 -9.71
CA ARG A 246 -4.33 -20.58 -9.64
C ARG A 246 -3.95 -22.00 -9.23
N ASP A 247 -2.76 -22.46 -9.62
CA ASP A 247 -2.23 -23.77 -9.18
C ASP A 247 -1.87 -23.72 -7.69
N SER A 248 -2.34 -24.71 -6.92
CA SER A 248 -1.89 -24.99 -5.55
C SER A 248 -0.68 -25.92 -5.62
N SER A 249 0.55 -25.40 -5.64
CA SER A 249 1.73 -26.25 -5.45
C SER A 249 1.80 -26.72 -3.99
N PRO A 250 1.89 -28.03 -3.70
CA PRO A 250 2.06 -28.51 -2.34
C PRO A 250 3.36 -27.98 -1.74
N ALA A 251 3.32 -27.65 -0.45
CA ALA A 251 4.50 -27.40 0.35
C ALA A 251 5.39 -28.66 0.38
N GLY A 252 6.39 -28.72 -0.51
CA GLY A 252 7.31 -29.85 -0.56
C GLY A 252 8.29 -29.76 -1.71
N TYR A 253 9.54 -29.39 -1.40
CA TYR A 253 10.76 -29.69 -2.15
C TYR A 253 10.67 -29.86 -3.69
N SER A 254 11.01 -28.80 -4.43
CA SER A 254 11.70 -28.97 -5.72
C SER A 254 12.48 -27.71 -6.09
N THR A 255 13.79 -27.89 -6.30
CA THR A 255 14.80 -26.89 -6.67
C THR A 255 14.78 -26.49 -8.14
N SER A 256 13.60 -26.48 -8.78
CA SER A 256 13.42 -25.99 -10.15
C SER A 256 12.46 -24.79 -10.15
N LYS A 257 12.78 -23.76 -10.93
CA LYS A 257 11.92 -22.58 -11.17
C LYS A 257 10.57 -23.01 -11.77
N GLN A 258 9.64 -23.54 -10.97
CA GLN A 258 8.25 -23.73 -11.40
C GLN A 258 7.56 -22.38 -11.32
N THR A 259 7.31 -21.77 -12.48
CA THR A 259 6.40 -20.64 -12.64
C THR A 259 4.99 -21.06 -12.19
N LEU A 260 4.48 -20.43 -11.12
CA LEU A 260 3.08 -20.50 -10.71
C LEU A 260 2.17 -20.21 -11.92
N LYS A 261 1.29 -21.16 -12.28
CA LYS A 261 0.30 -20.91 -13.33
C LYS A 261 -0.88 -20.15 -12.73
N VAL A 262 -1.25 -19.07 -13.41
CA VAL A 262 -2.32 -18.15 -13.03
C VAL A 262 -3.24 -18.00 -14.23
N TRP A 263 -4.55 -18.05 -13.99
CA TRP A 263 -5.57 -17.97 -15.03
C TRP A 263 -6.52 -16.80 -14.77
N SER A 264 -7.07 -16.21 -15.82
CA SER A 264 -7.99 -15.07 -15.67
C SER A 264 -9.32 -15.50 -15.06
N VAL A 265 -9.94 -14.61 -14.27
CA VAL A 265 -11.34 -14.78 -13.82
C VAL A 265 -12.25 -14.19 -14.91
N ASN A 266 -12.85 -15.04 -15.73
CA ASN A 266 -13.65 -14.60 -16.87
C ASN A 266 -15.09 -14.27 -16.48
N ALA A 267 -15.64 -14.96 -15.48
CA ALA A 267 -17.04 -14.80 -15.10
C ALA A 267 -17.23 -14.86 -13.59
N ILE A 268 -18.13 -14.01 -13.09
CA ILE A 268 -18.64 -14.03 -11.72
C ILE A 268 -20.16 -13.93 -11.82
N SER A 269 -20.88 -14.84 -11.15
CA SER A 269 -22.33 -14.87 -11.15
C SER A 269 -22.86 -15.00 -9.73
N PHE A 270 -23.75 -14.10 -9.30
CA PHE A 270 -24.42 -14.19 -8.01
C PHE A 270 -25.63 -15.12 -8.06
N HIS A 271 -25.80 -15.94 -7.03
CA HIS A 271 -27.00 -16.75 -6.84
C HIS A 271 -28.18 -15.84 -6.46
N PRO A 272 -29.30 -15.86 -7.22
CA PRO A 272 -30.35 -14.85 -7.10
C PRO A 272 -31.09 -14.87 -5.75
N GLN A 273 -31.06 -15.99 -5.03
CA GLN A 273 -31.78 -16.14 -3.74
C GLN A 273 -30.89 -16.15 -2.50
N HIS A 274 -29.58 -16.32 -2.65
CA HIS A 274 -28.71 -16.65 -1.51
C HIS A 274 -27.63 -15.59 -1.25
N GLY A 275 -27.32 -14.74 -2.23
CA GLY A 275 -26.25 -13.74 -2.11
C GLY A 275 -24.84 -14.35 -2.08
N THR A 276 -24.73 -15.68 -2.23
CA THR A 276 -23.52 -16.42 -2.58
C THR A 276 -23.24 -16.26 -4.07
N PHE A 277 -22.05 -16.64 -4.53
CA PHE A 277 -21.67 -16.44 -5.93
C PHE A 277 -20.69 -17.49 -6.43
N ALA A 278 -20.58 -17.61 -7.74
CA ALA A 278 -19.61 -18.48 -8.40
C ALA A 278 -18.57 -17.65 -9.16
N THR A 279 -17.32 -18.15 -9.20
CA THR A 279 -16.26 -17.67 -10.08
C THR A 279 -15.87 -18.76 -11.07
N ALA A 280 -15.57 -18.38 -12.31
CA ALA A 280 -15.05 -19.28 -13.33
C ALA A 280 -13.95 -18.61 -14.16
N GLY A 281 -12.96 -19.39 -14.61
CA GLY A 281 -11.74 -18.85 -15.20
C GLY A 281 -11.19 -19.59 -16.41
N SER A 282 -10.05 -19.10 -16.91
CA SER A 282 -9.34 -19.68 -18.07
C SER A 282 -8.76 -21.08 -17.83
N ASP A 283 -8.68 -21.49 -16.57
CA ASP A 283 -8.31 -22.85 -16.15
C ASP A 283 -9.44 -23.86 -16.40
N GLY A 284 -10.66 -23.38 -16.68
CA GLY A 284 -11.84 -24.22 -16.84
C GLY A 284 -12.35 -24.76 -15.51
N THR A 285 -12.07 -24.10 -14.39
CA THR A 285 -12.58 -24.50 -13.07
C THR A 285 -13.73 -23.60 -12.62
N ILE A 286 -14.55 -24.10 -11.68
CA ILE A 286 -15.67 -23.37 -11.10
C ILE A 286 -15.54 -23.42 -9.57
N ASN A 287 -15.69 -22.28 -8.90
CA ASN A 287 -15.68 -22.19 -7.45
C ASN A 287 -16.90 -21.42 -6.95
N PHE A 288 -17.62 -21.97 -5.97
CA PHE A 288 -18.76 -21.35 -5.28
C PHE A 288 -18.31 -20.77 -3.94
N TRP A 289 -18.79 -19.58 -3.59
CA TRP A 289 -18.29 -18.77 -2.49
C TRP A 289 -19.43 -18.13 -1.69
N ASP A 290 -19.17 -17.95 -0.40
CA ASP A 290 -19.95 -17.07 0.47
C ASP A 290 -19.12 -15.84 0.81
N LYS A 291 -19.52 -14.67 0.27
CA LYS A 291 -18.81 -13.41 0.51
C LYS A 291 -18.88 -12.95 1.96
N ASP A 292 -19.97 -13.26 2.66
CA ASP A 292 -20.19 -12.75 4.02
C ASP A 292 -19.38 -13.56 5.04
N SER A 293 -19.29 -14.88 4.81
CA SER A 293 -18.45 -15.79 5.61
C SER A 293 -16.99 -15.86 5.12
N LYS A 294 -16.66 -15.17 4.02
CA LYS A 294 -15.34 -15.15 3.35
C LYS A 294 -14.76 -16.56 3.09
N HIS A 295 -15.61 -17.51 2.68
CA HIS A 295 -15.25 -18.92 2.57
C HIS A 295 -15.76 -19.55 1.26
N ARG A 296 -14.99 -20.49 0.70
CA ARG A 296 -15.36 -21.29 -0.49
C ARG A 296 -16.36 -22.38 -0.11
N LEU A 297 -17.59 -22.33 -0.61
CA LEU A 297 -18.60 -23.35 -0.36
C LEU A 297 -18.23 -24.70 -0.99
N LYS A 298 -17.91 -24.68 -2.29
CA LYS A 298 -17.51 -25.84 -3.11
C LYS A 298 -16.55 -25.40 -4.21
N GLY A 299 -15.53 -26.19 -4.50
CA GLY A 299 -14.62 -25.96 -5.63
C GLY A 299 -14.54 -27.20 -6.53
N TYR A 300 -14.70 -26.99 -7.84
CA TYR A 300 -14.49 -28.00 -8.87
C TYR A 300 -13.15 -27.73 -9.55
N ASN A 301 -12.08 -28.26 -8.96
CA ASN A 301 -10.71 -27.92 -9.34
C ASN A 301 -10.20 -28.68 -10.57
N GLN A 302 -10.96 -29.64 -11.12
CA GLN A 302 -10.64 -30.26 -12.41
C GLN A 302 -11.22 -29.42 -13.55
N SER A 303 -10.37 -29.14 -14.56
CA SER A 303 -10.79 -28.44 -15.76
C SER A 303 -11.92 -29.17 -16.48
N VAL A 304 -12.92 -28.41 -16.95
CA VAL A 304 -14.04 -28.91 -17.79
C VAL A 304 -13.64 -29.15 -19.26
N GLY A 305 -12.35 -29.09 -19.58
CA GLY A 305 -11.82 -29.34 -20.93
C GLY A 305 -11.59 -28.08 -21.77
N GLY A 306 -11.66 -26.89 -21.17
CA GLY A 306 -11.33 -25.62 -21.81
C GLY A 306 -11.65 -24.41 -20.92
N PRO A 307 -11.23 -23.20 -21.32
CA PRO A 307 -11.58 -21.96 -20.61
C PRO A 307 -13.09 -21.79 -20.48
N ILE A 308 -13.54 -21.30 -19.31
CA ILE A 308 -14.93 -20.88 -19.14
C ILE A 308 -15.03 -19.39 -19.47
N SER A 309 -15.84 -19.02 -20.46
CA SER A 309 -15.91 -17.65 -20.98
C SER A 309 -17.05 -16.82 -20.39
N ALA A 310 -18.17 -17.45 -20.04
CA ALA A 310 -19.36 -16.80 -19.48
C ALA A 310 -20.13 -17.75 -18.57
N THR A 311 -20.80 -17.22 -17.55
CA THR A 311 -21.64 -18.00 -16.63
C THR A 311 -22.89 -17.22 -16.23
N THR A 312 -23.94 -17.91 -15.80
CA THR A 312 -25.15 -17.28 -15.27
C THR A 312 -25.99 -18.27 -14.47
N PHE A 313 -26.85 -17.78 -13.57
CA PHE A 313 -27.88 -18.58 -12.90
C PHE A 313 -29.24 -18.33 -13.51
N ASN A 314 -30.10 -19.34 -13.54
CA ASN A 314 -31.52 -19.11 -13.79
C ASN A 314 -32.18 -18.37 -12.60
N ARG A 315 -33.39 -17.86 -12.79
CA ARG A 315 -34.08 -16.96 -11.83
C ARG A 315 -34.18 -17.46 -10.39
N ASN A 316 -34.26 -18.77 -10.17
CA ASN A 316 -34.36 -19.38 -8.84
C ASN A 316 -33.03 -19.97 -8.36
N GLY A 317 -31.99 -19.92 -9.20
CA GLY A 317 -30.66 -20.40 -8.91
C GLY A 317 -30.50 -21.92 -8.94
N THR A 318 -31.52 -22.66 -9.39
CA THR A 318 -31.45 -24.14 -9.46
C THR A 318 -30.60 -24.66 -10.62
N ILE A 319 -30.29 -23.81 -11.59
CA ILE A 319 -29.46 -24.13 -12.75
C ILE A 319 -28.34 -23.10 -12.84
N TYR A 320 -27.10 -23.58 -12.86
CA TYR A 320 -25.91 -22.80 -13.18
C TYR A 320 -25.44 -23.14 -14.59
N ALA A 321 -25.51 -22.18 -15.50
CA ALA A 321 -25.03 -22.35 -16.87
C ALA A 321 -23.60 -21.81 -17.00
N TYR A 322 -22.74 -22.54 -17.71
CA TYR A 322 -21.38 -22.10 -18.03
C TYR A 322 -20.99 -22.44 -19.46
N ALA A 323 -20.32 -21.50 -20.13
CA ALA A 323 -19.85 -21.65 -21.50
C ALA A 323 -18.37 -22.05 -21.53
N ILE A 324 -18.05 -23.12 -22.26
CA ILE A 324 -16.68 -23.55 -22.55
C ILE A 324 -16.38 -23.08 -23.96
N SER A 325 -15.51 -22.08 -24.07
CA SER A 325 -15.09 -21.46 -25.33
C SER A 325 -13.73 -20.82 -25.18
N TYR A 326 -13.02 -20.66 -26.30
CA TYR A 326 -11.75 -19.94 -26.29
C TYR A 326 -11.95 -18.49 -25.83
N ASP A 327 -11.25 -18.09 -24.77
CA ASP A 327 -11.40 -16.79 -24.13
C ASP A 327 -10.38 -15.74 -24.63
N TRP A 328 -9.61 -16.08 -25.67
CA TRP A 328 -8.58 -15.22 -26.27
C TRP A 328 -7.41 -14.85 -25.34
N SER A 329 -7.31 -15.44 -24.15
CA SER A 329 -6.24 -15.15 -23.17
C SER A 329 -4.85 -15.48 -23.67
N GLN A 330 -4.71 -16.42 -24.63
CA GLN A 330 -3.44 -16.81 -25.23
C GLN A 330 -3.23 -16.27 -26.65
N GLY A 331 -4.04 -15.28 -27.07
CA GLY A 331 -3.97 -14.65 -28.39
C GLY A 331 -4.50 -15.52 -29.54
N TYR A 332 -4.71 -14.89 -30.70
CA TYR A 332 -5.34 -15.54 -31.86
C TYR A 332 -4.64 -16.82 -32.34
N GLN A 333 -3.33 -16.93 -32.12
CA GLN A 333 -2.51 -18.08 -32.53
C GLN A 333 -2.91 -19.39 -31.85
N LYS A 334 -3.53 -19.30 -30.67
CA LYS A 334 -4.02 -20.45 -29.91
C LYS A 334 -5.50 -20.72 -30.15
N ASN A 335 -6.19 -19.86 -30.91
CA ASN A 335 -7.53 -20.16 -31.37
C ASN A 335 -7.45 -21.17 -32.53
N SER A 336 -8.14 -22.30 -32.39
CA SER A 336 -8.26 -23.28 -33.46
C SER A 336 -9.69 -23.80 -33.56
N PRO A 337 -10.14 -24.22 -34.76
CA PRO A 337 -11.47 -24.82 -34.93
C PRO A 337 -11.72 -26.09 -34.10
N SER A 338 -10.66 -26.68 -33.51
CA SER A 338 -10.75 -27.86 -32.65
C SER A 338 -11.09 -27.54 -31.19
N LEU A 339 -11.08 -26.28 -30.79
CA LEU A 339 -11.46 -25.89 -29.43
C LEU A 339 -12.97 -26.04 -29.23
N PRO A 340 -13.41 -26.49 -28.05
CA PRO A 340 -14.83 -26.69 -27.79
C PRO A 340 -15.58 -25.36 -27.73
N ASN A 341 -16.76 -25.32 -28.34
CA ASN A 341 -17.79 -24.31 -28.10
C ASN A 341 -19.01 -25.04 -27.52
N LYS A 342 -19.15 -25.00 -26.20
CA LYS A 342 -20.20 -25.72 -25.47
C LYS A 342 -20.84 -24.80 -24.45
N VAL A 343 -22.12 -25.02 -24.18
CA VAL A 343 -22.78 -24.51 -22.97
C VAL A 343 -23.21 -25.71 -22.17
N MET A 344 -22.87 -25.71 -20.89
CA MET A 344 -23.21 -26.77 -19.95
C MET A 344 -24.18 -26.23 -18.90
N LEU A 345 -25.09 -27.08 -18.45
CA LEU A 345 -26.13 -26.77 -17.47
C LEU A 345 -25.92 -27.67 -16.25
N HIS A 346 -25.54 -27.05 -15.14
CA HIS A 346 -25.30 -27.71 -13.88
C HIS A 346 -26.50 -27.55 -12.93
N PRO A 347 -27.20 -28.64 -12.56
CA PRO A 347 -28.23 -28.59 -11.53
C PRO A 347 -27.58 -28.39 -10.16
N THR A 348 -27.82 -27.22 -9.55
CA THR A 348 -27.15 -26.85 -8.30
C THR A 348 -27.76 -27.55 -7.10
N LYS A 349 -26.92 -27.98 -6.16
CA LYS A 349 -27.35 -28.53 -4.88
C LYS A 349 -27.22 -27.50 -3.77
N ASP A 350 -28.08 -27.62 -2.75
CA ASP A 350 -28.08 -26.76 -1.57
C ASP A 350 -26.69 -26.61 -0.92
N GLU A 351 -25.93 -27.71 -0.82
CA GLU A 351 -24.59 -27.72 -0.23
C GLU A 351 -23.54 -26.93 -1.02
N GLU A 352 -23.78 -26.70 -2.32
CA GLU A 352 -22.88 -25.97 -3.22
C GLU A 352 -23.16 -24.46 -3.16
N VAL A 353 -24.44 -24.07 -3.06
CA VAL A 353 -24.87 -22.67 -3.25
C VAL A 353 -25.46 -21.99 -2.01
N LYS A 354 -25.87 -22.72 -0.95
CA LYS A 354 -26.39 -22.10 0.28
C LYS A 354 -25.27 -21.78 1.27
N LYS A 355 -25.45 -20.68 2.00
CA LYS A 355 -24.59 -20.31 3.13
C LYS A 355 -24.60 -21.44 4.16
N LYS A 356 -23.42 -21.84 4.65
CA LYS A 356 -23.31 -22.83 5.74
C LYS A 356 -23.77 -22.17 7.04
N ASN A 357 -24.82 -22.69 7.67
CA ASN A 357 -25.27 -22.18 8.97
C ASN A 357 -24.18 -22.43 10.02
N GLY A 358 -23.53 -21.37 10.50
CA GLY A 358 -22.86 -21.41 11.80
C GLY A 358 -23.84 -21.91 12.86
N ASN A 359 -23.40 -22.86 13.69
CA ASN A 359 -24.22 -23.64 14.63
C ASN A 359 -25.50 -22.95 15.11
N LYS A 360 -26.62 -23.63 14.83
CA LYS A 360 -28.02 -23.25 15.06
C LYS A 360 -28.44 -23.18 16.54
N LEU A 361 -27.52 -22.86 17.47
CA LEU A 361 -27.82 -22.78 18.91
C LEU A 361 -28.05 -21.37 19.45
N PHE A 362 -27.77 -20.31 18.68
CA PHE A 362 -27.83 -18.92 19.19
C PHE A 362 -29.09 -18.13 18.80
N ARG A 363 -30.05 -18.73 18.09
CA ARG A 363 -31.20 -18.00 17.49
C ARG A 363 -32.59 -18.46 17.93
N ILE A 364 -32.73 -19.10 19.10
CA ILE A 364 -34.04 -19.47 19.70
C ILE A 364 -34.33 -18.70 21.01
N THR A 365 -33.44 -17.85 21.50
CA THR A 365 -33.63 -17.15 22.78
C THR A 365 -34.23 -15.74 22.70
N PHE A 366 -34.48 -15.19 21.51
CA PHE A 366 -34.94 -13.80 21.38
C PHE A 366 -36.43 -13.58 21.06
N GLU A 367 -37.23 -14.64 20.92
CA GLU A 367 -38.67 -14.51 20.59
C GLU A 367 -39.65 -15.08 21.64
N ILE A 368 -39.19 -15.52 22.82
CA ILE A 368 -40.09 -16.10 23.85
C ILE A 368 -40.16 -15.29 25.16
N PHE A 369 -39.49 -14.12 25.28
CA PHE A 369 -39.59 -13.28 26.48
C PHE A 369 -40.26 -11.93 26.21
N SER A 370 -41.53 -11.99 25.78
CA SER A 370 -42.48 -10.88 25.81
C SER A 370 -43.76 -11.33 26.51
N SER A 371 -43.68 -11.75 27.77
CA SER A 371 -44.85 -11.76 28.67
C SER A 371 -44.50 -12.09 30.12
N ARG A 372 -44.66 -11.06 30.96
CA ARG A 372 -45.05 -11.07 32.38
C ARG A 372 -43.98 -11.25 33.47
N PRO A 373 -44.17 -10.59 34.63
CA PRO A 373 -43.13 -10.26 35.61
C PRO A 373 -43.21 -11.13 36.88
N GLN A 374 -42.24 -10.90 37.79
CA GLN A 374 -42.05 -11.51 39.13
C GLN A 374 -41.20 -12.80 39.06
N THR A 375 -40.05 -12.92 39.73
CA THR A 375 -39.74 -12.59 41.14
C THR A 375 -38.25 -12.28 41.32
N LEU A 376 -37.95 -11.11 41.91
CA LEU A 376 -36.64 -10.78 42.49
C LEU A 376 -36.44 -11.57 43.78
N ASN A 377 -35.27 -12.23 43.94
CA ASN A 377 -34.49 -12.25 45.19
C ASN A 377 -33.16 -13.04 45.17
N HIS A 378 -32.66 -13.51 44.02
CA HIS A 378 -31.34 -14.20 43.96
C HIS A 378 -30.23 -13.46 43.19
N ILE A 379 -30.48 -12.25 42.68
CA ILE A 379 -29.53 -11.52 41.81
C ILE A 379 -28.46 -10.76 42.63
N GLY A 380 -28.75 -10.41 43.90
CA GLY A 380 -27.89 -9.55 44.72
C GLY A 380 -26.54 -10.17 45.12
N ILE A 381 -26.44 -11.50 45.26
CA ILE A 381 -25.22 -12.17 45.74
C ILE A 381 -24.30 -12.58 44.56
N LEU A 382 -24.88 -12.77 43.37
CA LEU A 382 -24.14 -13.11 42.15
C LEU A 382 -23.41 -11.88 41.57
N VAL A 383 -24.03 -10.69 41.64
CA VAL A 383 -23.45 -9.44 41.12
C VAL A 383 -22.23 -8.97 41.94
N THR A 384 -22.22 -9.18 43.25
CA THR A 384 -21.10 -8.77 44.12
C THR A 384 -19.87 -9.67 43.97
N ARG A 385 -20.07 -10.98 43.73
CA ARG A 385 -18.96 -11.92 43.49
C ARG A 385 -18.40 -11.83 42.08
N LEU A 386 -19.24 -11.52 41.09
CA LEU A 386 -18.80 -11.27 39.71
C LEU A 386 -18.00 -9.95 39.61
N ARG A 387 -18.40 -8.91 40.35
CA ARG A 387 -17.62 -7.65 40.44
C ARG A 387 -16.25 -7.84 41.10
N LEU A 388 -16.15 -8.67 42.14
CA LEU A 388 -14.86 -8.95 42.79
C LEU A 388 -13.92 -9.76 41.87
N LEU A 389 -14.48 -10.67 41.06
CA LEU A 389 -13.72 -11.46 40.09
C LEU A 389 -13.27 -10.61 38.88
N LEU A 390 -14.11 -9.70 38.40
CA LEU A 390 -13.77 -8.73 37.35
C LEU A 390 -12.71 -7.71 37.81
N LEU A 391 -12.71 -7.32 39.09
CA LEU A 391 -11.67 -6.46 39.69
C LEU A 391 -10.32 -7.18 39.92
N LEU A 392 -10.33 -8.51 40.06
CA LEU A 392 -9.13 -9.35 40.17
C LEU A 392 -8.55 -9.75 38.79
N LEU A 393 -9.38 -9.71 37.74
CA LEU A 393 -8.95 -9.92 36.34
C LEU A 393 -8.46 -8.64 35.67
N SER A 394 -8.81 -7.46 36.20
CA SER A 394 -8.29 -6.16 35.73
C SER A 394 -6.85 -5.86 36.16
N SER A 395 -6.21 -6.71 36.96
CA SER A 395 -4.81 -6.57 37.38
C SER A 395 -3.81 -7.44 36.59
N LEU A 396 -4.27 -8.11 35.54
CA LEU A 396 -3.42 -8.86 34.61
C LEU A 396 -3.45 -8.20 33.23
N SER A 397 -2.68 -7.12 33.09
CA SER A 397 -2.41 -6.49 31.80
C SER A 397 -1.51 -7.42 30.97
N PHE A 398 -2.11 -8.25 30.11
CA PHE A 398 -1.36 -8.81 28.99
C PHE A 398 -1.25 -7.74 27.91
N SER A 399 -0.06 -7.13 27.75
CA SER A 399 0.22 -6.25 26.61
C SER A 399 0.17 -7.07 25.32
N PHE A 400 -0.90 -6.91 24.54
CA PHE A 400 -0.92 -7.32 23.14
C PHE A 400 0.04 -6.42 22.35
N SER A 401 0.91 -6.99 21.51
CA SER A 401 1.76 -6.21 20.61
C SER A 401 0.87 -5.50 19.60
N LYS A 402 1.01 -4.17 19.48
CA LYS A 402 0.25 -3.34 18.53
C LYS A 402 0.42 -3.86 17.10
N THR A 403 -0.62 -3.77 16.27
CA THR A 403 -0.55 -4.11 14.83
C THR A 403 -0.30 -2.87 13.97
N ALA A 404 0.22 -3.02 12.74
CA ALA A 404 0.46 -1.91 11.80
C ALA A 404 -0.75 -0.97 11.64
N SER A 405 -1.96 -1.54 11.64
CA SER A 405 -3.22 -0.80 11.48
C SER A 405 -3.51 0.18 12.62
N GLU A 406 -2.98 -0.08 13.82
CA GLU A 406 -3.16 0.78 15.00
C GLU A 406 -2.30 2.04 14.93
N TYR A 407 -1.27 2.05 14.06
CA TYR A 407 -0.44 3.22 13.82
C TYR A 407 -0.97 4.09 12.68
N HIS A 408 -2.02 3.69 11.95
CA HIS A 408 -2.51 4.41 10.77
C HIS A 408 -3.05 5.80 11.12
N VAL A 409 -2.50 6.84 10.49
CA VAL A 409 -2.91 8.25 10.64
C VAL A 409 -3.87 8.58 9.49
N LYS A 410 -5.17 8.68 9.79
CA LYS A 410 -6.21 8.96 8.77
C LYS A 410 -6.11 10.36 8.17
N SER A 411 -5.83 11.33 9.04
CA SER A 411 -5.70 12.75 8.71
C SER A 411 -5.05 13.44 9.89
N ILE A 412 -4.21 14.44 9.65
CA ILE A 412 -3.68 15.33 10.68
C ILE A 412 -4.45 16.67 10.65
N PRO A 413 -4.78 17.27 11.81
CA PRO A 413 -5.48 18.56 11.86
C PRO A 413 -4.81 19.64 11.01
N GLY A 414 -5.61 20.44 10.29
CA GLY A 414 -5.06 21.52 9.46
C GLY A 414 -4.46 21.09 8.12
N GLN A 415 -4.44 19.80 7.77
CA GLN A 415 -4.01 19.36 6.44
C GLN A 415 -4.98 19.78 5.32
N PRO A 416 -4.50 19.99 4.08
CA PRO A 416 -5.37 20.33 2.95
C PRO A 416 -6.44 19.25 2.68
N PRO A 417 -7.70 19.61 2.37
CA PRO A 417 -8.81 18.66 2.23
C PRO A 417 -8.68 17.72 1.02
N ASP A 418 -7.87 18.06 0.03
CA ASP A 418 -7.67 17.24 -1.17
C ASP A 418 -6.33 16.47 -1.16
N PHE A 419 -5.55 16.56 -0.06
CA PHE A 419 -4.23 15.94 0.04
C PHE A 419 -4.12 15.05 1.27
N HIS A 420 -4.20 13.73 1.04
CA HIS A 420 -4.23 12.69 2.07
C HIS A 420 -3.16 11.62 1.79
N PRO A 421 -1.87 11.88 2.05
CA PRO A 421 -0.84 10.86 1.94
C PRO A 421 -1.11 9.73 2.96
N LYS A 422 -0.75 8.50 2.62
CA LYS A 422 -0.89 7.36 3.53
C LYS A 422 0.22 7.42 4.57
N MET A 423 -0.17 7.41 5.84
CA MET A 423 0.71 7.70 6.96
C MET A 423 0.51 6.73 8.11
N HIS A 424 1.61 6.41 8.81
CA HIS A 424 1.59 5.67 10.06
C HIS A 424 2.49 6.36 11.07
N ALA A 425 2.03 6.55 12.31
CA ALA A 425 2.81 7.18 13.36
C ALA A 425 2.52 6.57 14.73
N GLY A 426 3.49 6.66 15.63
CA GLY A 426 3.33 6.27 17.02
C GLY A 426 4.63 5.77 17.64
N HIS A 427 4.51 5.15 18.80
CA HIS A 427 5.66 4.68 19.59
C HIS A 427 5.93 3.19 19.45
N ILE A 428 7.18 2.83 19.22
CA ILE A 428 7.70 1.46 19.33
C ILE A 428 8.50 1.35 20.64
N GLU A 429 8.05 0.50 21.54
CA GLU A 429 8.73 0.21 22.80
C GLU A 429 9.96 -0.66 22.56
N LEU A 430 11.13 -0.22 23.03
CA LEU A 430 12.41 -0.90 22.89
C LEU A 430 12.82 -1.60 24.18
N ASP A 431 12.66 -0.94 25.33
CA ASP A 431 12.97 -1.48 26.67
C ASP A 431 11.83 -1.19 27.65
N ALA A 432 11.03 -2.21 27.97
CA ALA A 432 9.90 -2.10 28.90
C ALA A 432 10.33 -1.79 30.34
N THR A 433 11.54 -2.17 30.77
CA THR A 433 12.00 -1.93 32.15
C THR A 433 12.27 -0.46 32.41
N LYS A 434 12.67 0.26 31.36
CA LYS A 434 12.91 1.69 31.36
C LYS A 434 11.79 2.47 30.68
N ASN A 435 10.74 1.81 30.18
CA ASN A 435 9.71 2.41 29.33
C ASN A 435 10.30 3.22 28.16
N ALA A 436 11.38 2.71 27.57
CA ALA A 436 12.12 3.36 26.51
C ALA A 436 11.40 3.15 25.17
N ASN A 437 10.95 4.23 24.55
CA ASN A 437 10.12 4.23 23.35
C ASN A 437 10.68 5.21 22.33
N LEU A 438 10.82 4.76 21.08
CA LEU A 438 11.08 5.65 19.95
C LEU A 438 9.78 5.95 19.20
N PHE A 439 9.55 7.21 18.88
CA PHE A 439 8.48 7.67 18.03
C PHE A 439 8.92 7.66 16.57
N PHE A 440 8.02 7.23 15.68
CA PHE A 440 8.22 7.31 14.25
C PHE A 440 7.02 7.95 13.56
N TRP A 441 7.27 8.55 12.40
CA TRP A 441 6.23 8.91 11.44
C TRP A 441 6.66 8.46 10.05
N SER A 442 5.95 7.46 9.53
CA SER A 442 6.10 6.93 8.19
C SER A 442 5.07 7.55 7.24
N ILE A 443 5.52 7.98 6.07
CA ILE A 443 4.68 8.50 4.99
C ILE A 443 5.01 7.71 3.72
N GLU A 444 3.99 7.13 3.08
CA GLU A 444 4.20 6.35 1.87
C GLU A 444 4.44 7.24 0.64
N ASN A 445 5.18 6.69 -0.34
CA ASN A 445 5.49 7.40 -1.56
C ASN A 445 4.22 7.77 -2.35
N ARG A 446 4.22 8.94 -2.97
CA ARG A 446 3.14 9.40 -3.85
C ARG A 446 3.15 8.65 -5.19
N HIS A 447 4.35 8.43 -5.74
CA HIS A 447 4.54 7.75 -7.01
C HIS A 447 5.49 6.58 -6.85
N LEU A 448 5.07 5.40 -7.32
CA LEU A 448 5.98 4.28 -7.50
C LEU A 448 6.71 4.47 -8.83
N ALA A 449 8.03 4.68 -8.78
CA ALA A 449 8.88 4.71 -9.95
C ALA A 449 9.14 3.27 -10.46
N ASP A 450 10.40 2.87 -10.67
CA ASP A 450 10.77 1.53 -11.13
C ASP A 450 10.76 0.46 -10.02
N ARG A 451 10.94 0.86 -8.76
CA ARG A 451 11.02 -0.01 -7.58
C ARG A 451 10.67 0.78 -6.31
N PRO A 452 10.24 0.10 -5.23
CA PRO A 452 9.98 0.77 -3.97
C PRO A 452 11.30 1.15 -3.27
N ARG A 453 11.28 2.30 -2.62
CA ARG A 453 12.43 2.91 -1.96
C ARG A 453 11.97 3.48 -0.64
N THR A 454 12.81 3.38 0.38
CA THR A 454 12.56 4.01 1.66
C THR A 454 13.72 4.90 2.05
N ILE A 455 13.42 6.13 2.39
CA ILE A 455 14.35 7.09 2.96
C ILE A 455 14.03 7.19 4.45
N ILE A 456 14.97 6.76 5.27
CA ILE A 456 14.96 7.05 6.69
C ILE A 456 15.56 8.44 6.88
N TRP A 457 14.89 9.31 7.61
CA TRP A 457 15.36 10.67 7.92
C TRP A 457 15.61 10.85 9.42
N LEU A 458 16.79 11.37 9.75
CA LEU A 458 17.25 11.63 11.10
C LEU A 458 17.72 13.08 11.22
N ASN A 459 17.07 13.90 12.04
CA ASN A 459 17.65 15.18 12.45
C ASN A 459 18.72 14.96 13.54
N GLY A 460 19.52 16.00 13.78
CA GLY A 460 20.69 15.94 14.64
C GLY A 460 20.47 16.40 16.09
N GLY A 461 21.16 17.49 16.46
CA GLY A 461 21.26 17.99 17.84
C GLY A 461 22.64 17.75 18.43
N PRO A 462 22.88 16.69 19.24
CA PRO A 462 22.03 15.52 19.48
C PRO A 462 20.77 15.83 20.29
N GLY A 463 19.67 15.16 19.96
CA GLY A 463 18.39 15.29 20.66
C GLY A 463 17.36 16.20 20.00
N CYS A 464 17.57 16.59 18.74
CA CYS A 464 16.58 17.34 17.95
C CYS A 464 15.64 16.39 17.19
N SER A 465 14.37 16.75 17.15
CA SER A 465 13.29 15.92 16.62
C SER A 465 13.36 15.79 15.10
N SER A 466 13.12 14.59 14.59
CA SER A 466 12.97 14.37 13.14
C SER A 466 11.66 14.92 12.57
N MET A 467 10.83 15.53 13.43
CA MET A 467 9.65 16.29 13.01
C MET A 467 10.03 17.61 12.33
N ASP A 468 11.24 18.12 12.55
CA ASP A 468 11.80 19.25 11.80
C ASP A 468 11.91 18.84 10.32
N GLY A 469 12.53 17.70 10.05
CA GLY A 469 12.55 17.06 8.74
C GLY A 469 11.15 16.87 8.13
N ALA A 470 10.19 16.43 8.94
CA ALA A 470 8.84 16.10 8.50
C ALA A 470 7.99 17.33 8.13
N LEU A 471 8.17 18.45 8.85
CA LEU A 471 7.27 19.61 8.76
C LEU A 471 7.95 20.93 8.37
N MET A 472 9.28 20.97 8.26
CA MET A 472 10.06 22.13 7.81
C MET A 472 10.97 21.82 6.60
N GLU A 473 11.20 20.54 6.27
CA GLU A 473 12.19 20.16 5.23
C GLU A 473 11.67 19.16 4.17
N ILE A 474 11.90 17.86 4.32
CA ILE A 474 11.67 16.91 3.22
C ILE A 474 10.26 16.31 3.24
N GLY A 475 9.50 16.47 4.33
CA GLY A 475 8.17 15.87 4.47
C GLY A 475 7.07 16.55 3.65
N PRO A 476 5.89 15.90 3.55
CA PRO A 476 4.80 16.27 2.65
C PRO A 476 4.06 17.55 3.05
N PHE A 477 4.26 18.03 4.27
CA PHE A 477 3.56 19.20 4.81
C PHE A 477 4.54 20.28 5.28
N ARG A 478 4.03 21.52 5.33
CA ARG A 478 4.66 22.67 5.99
C ARG A 478 3.67 23.38 6.88
N THR A 479 4.12 23.81 8.05
CA THR A 479 3.31 24.70 8.90
C THR A 479 3.21 26.08 8.24
N THR A 480 1.99 26.62 8.18
CA THR A 480 1.75 28.01 7.74
C THR A 480 1.32 28.89 8.90
N SER A 481 0.68 28.28 9.89
CA SER A 481 0.32 28.83 11.17
C SER A 481 0.33 27.70 12.21
N ALA A 482 -0.01 28.02 13.46
CA ALA A 482 -0.23 26.99 14.48
C ALA A 482 -1.44 26.07 14.19
N ASP A 483 -2.30 26.41 13.22
CA ASP A 483 -3.56 25.72 12.91
C ASP A 483 -3.61 25.09 11.52
N GLU A 484 -2.74 25.49 10.60
CA GLU A 484 -2.86 25.14 9.19
C GLU A 484 -1.56 24.61 8.60
N LEU A 485 -1.68 23.53 7.83
CA LEU A 485 -0.62 22.95 7.01
C LEU A 485 -0.88 23.24 5.53
N ARG A 486 0.21 23.44 4.78
CA ARG A 486 0.21 23.43 3.32
C ARG A 486 0.98 22.22 2.79
N GLU A 487 0.62 21.77 1.59
CA GLU A 487 1.38 20.75 0.88
C GLU A 487 2.77 21.27 0.49
N ASN A 488 3.80 20.44 0.75
CA ASN A 488 5.12 20.58 0.17
C ASN A 488 5.21 19.79 -1.13
N LYS A 489 5.03 20.46 -2.26
CA LYS A 489 5.07 19.84 -3.59
C LYS A 489 6.42 19.20 -3.92
N TYR A 490 7.50 19.64 -3.28
CA TYR A 490 8.85 19.14 -3.50
C TYR A 490 9.32 18.17 -2.39
N SER A 491 8.37 17.60 -1.64
CA SER A 491 8.70 16.61 -0.63
C SER A 491 9.38 15.38 -1.23
N TRP A 492 10.27 14.74 -0.48
CA TRP A 492 10.95 13.53 -0.93
C TRP A 492 10.01 12.32 -1.03
N HIS A 493 8.81 12.40 -0.45
CA HIS A 493 7.79 11.34 -0.59
C HIS A 493 7.28 11.19 -2.03
N GLN A 494 7.66 12.08 -2.96
CA GLN A 494 7.27 11.95 -4.36
C GLN A 494 7.64 10.58 -4.94
N PHE A 495 8.78 10.00 -4.55
CA PHE A 495 9.29 8.73 -5.12
C PHE A 495 9.86 7.71 -4.13
N ALA A 496 9.82 8.02 -2.83
CA ALA A 496 10.28 7.11 -1.78
C ALA A 496 9.35 7.21 -0.57
N HIS A 497 9.16 6.14 0.17
CA HIS A 497 8.55 6.23 1.49
C HIS A 497 9.51 7.04 2.40
N LEU A 498 8.96 7.88 3.27
CA LEU A 498 9.73 8.62 4.27
C LEU A 498 9.49 8.00 5.63
N LEU A 499 10.56 7.69 6.37
CA LEU A 499 10.50 7.25 7.75
C LEU A 499 11.27 8.24 8.63
N PHE A 500 10.52 9.12 9.30
CA PHE A 500 11.08 10.02 10.30
C PHE A 500 11.14 9.31 11.66
N VAL A 501 12.29 9.37 12.32
CA VAL A 501 12.49 8.72 13.62
C VAL A 501 13.03 9.73 14.62
N ASP A 502 12.28 10.00 15.69
CA ASP A 502 12.78 10.80 16.80
C ASP A 502 13.75 9.95 17.61
N GLN A 503 15.04 10.25 17.56
CA GLN A 503 16.08 9.47 18.23
C GLN A 503 17.20 10.39 18.75
N PRO A 504 17.93 10.01 19.81
CA PRO A 504 17.74 8.83 20.68
C PRO A 504 16.57 9.03 21.66
N TYR A 505 16.41 8.14 22.66
CA TYR A 505 15.35 8.25 23.67
C TYR A 505 15.27 9.65 24.30
N GLY A 506 14.04 10.17 24.43
CA GLY A 506 13.79 11.51 25.00
C GLY A 506 13.75 12.65 23.98
N THR A 507 14.12 12.39 22.73
CA THR A 507 14.05 13.34 21.62
C THR A 507 12.62 13.52 21.13
N GLY A 508 12.14 14.75 20.95
CA GLY A 508 10.80 15.03 20.41
C GLY A 508 9.66 14.30 21.13
N PHE A 509 8.98 13.40 20.43
CA PHE A 509 7.94 12.53 20.97
C PHE A 509 8.48 11.24 21.59
N SER A 510 9.72 10.83 21.33
CA SER A 510 10.36 9.68 21.98
C SER A 510 10.57 9.93 23.47
N TYR A 511 10.54 8.88 24.29
CA TYR A 511 10.67 9.01 25.73
C TYR A 511 11.26 7.79 26.41
N ILE A 512 11.66 7.99 27.67
CA ILE A 512 12.17 6.97 28.56
C ILE A 512 11.84 7.38 30.01
N ASN A 513 11.58 6.41 30.88
CA ASN A 513 11.47 6.64 32.32
C ASN A 513 12.87 6.57 32.95
N THR A 514 13.05 7.12 34.16
CA THR A 514 14.24 6.90 35.02
C THR A 514 15.58 7.51 34.54
N ASP A 515 15.58 8.65 33.84
CA ASP A 515 16.79 9.40 33.41
C ASP A 515 17.85 8.57 32.64
N SER A 516 17.44 7.44 32.05
CA SER A 516 18.34 6.47 31.40
C SER A 516 18.69 6.86 29.97
N TYR A 517 18.96 8.14 29.72
CA TYR A 517 19.38 8.63 28.41
C TYR A 517 20.60 7.87 27.90
N LEU A 518 20.68 7.69 26.59
CA LEU A 518 21.88 7.11 25.98
C LEU A 518 23.03 8.12 26.05
N HIS A 519 24.25 7.62 26.14
CA HIS A 519 25.44 8.43 26.28
C HIS A 519 26.38 8.36 25.07
N ASP A 520 26.25 7.30 24.26
CA ASP A 520 27.23 6.96 23.23
C ASP A 520 26.60 6.49 21.90
N LEU A 521 27.36 6.58 20.78
CA LEU A 521 26.84 6.28 19.44
C LEU A 521 26.62 4.79 19.21
N ASP A 522 27.42 3.92 19.82
CA ASP A 522 27.20 2.47 19.77
C ASP A 522 25.89 2.06 20.47
N GLU A 523 25.55 2.71 21.58
CA GLU A 523 24.29 2.50 22.29
C GLU A 523 23.10 2.97 21.44
N ALA A 524 23.22 4.15 20.83
CA ALA A 524 22.21 4.69 19.92
C ALA A 524 22.05 3.80 18.67
N ALA A 525 23.15 3.29 18.11
CA ALA A 525 23.14 2.40 16.97
C ALA A 525 22.46 1.07 17.31
N SER A 526 22.75 0.49 18.49
CA SER A 526 22.05 -0.70 18.97
C SER A 526 20.55 -0.46 19.13
N ALA A 527 20.16 0.64 19.78
CA ALA A 527 18.75 0.98 19.95
C ALA A 527 18.05 1.24 18.61
N PHE A 528 18.74 1.87 17.65
CA PHE A 528 18.21 2.11 16.31
C PHE A 528 18.06 0.83 15.50
N VAL A 529 19.01 -0.11 15.61
CA VAL A 529 18.91 -1.43 15.01
C VAL A 529 17.71 -2.20 15.59
N ASP A 530 17.57 -2.22 16.92
CA ASP A 530 16.42 -2.87 17.59
C ASP A 530 15.09 -2.22 17.16
N PHE A 531 15.07 -0.90 17.03
CA PHE A 531 13.93 -0.17 16.50
C PHE A 531 13.61 -0.60 15.07
N LEU A 532 14.60 -0.62 14.18
CA LEU A 532 14.35 -0.93 12.78
C LEU A 532 13.91 -2.39 12.62
N ASP A 533 14.44 -3.32 13.44
CA ASP A 533 13.95 -4.70 13.49
C ASP A 533 12.47 -4.78 13.89
N LYS A 534 12.08 -4.09 14.97
CA LYS A 534 10.67 -4.04 15.40
C LYS A 534 9.79 -3.30 14.40
N PHE A 535 10.30 -2.24 13.77
CA PHE A 535 9.60 -1.50 12.73
C PHE A 535 9.35 -2.39 11.52
N MET A 536 10.35 -3.15 11.06
CA MET A 536 10.20 -4.10 9.96
C MET A 536 9.29 -5.27 10.33
N ASP A 537 9.22 -5.67 11.61
CA ASP A 537 8.21 -6.63 12.08
C ASP A 537 6.78 -6.08 12.02
N LEU A 538 6.60 -4.77 12.21
CA LEU A 538 5.30 -4.09 12.11
C LEU A 538 4.94 -3.73 10.66
N PHE A 539 5.92 -3.26 9.87
CA PHE A 539 5.76 -2.86 8.47
C PHE A 539 6.67 -3.64 7.49
N PRO A 540 6.50 -4.96 7.39
CA PRO A 540 7.40 -5.82 6.62
C PRO A 540 7.46 -5.61 5.07
N HIS A 541 6.77 -4.63 4.48
CA HIS A 541 6.89 -4.25 3.05
C HIS A 541 8.10 -3.42 2.80
N PHE A 542 8.47 -2.63 3.80
CA PHE A 542 9.69 -1.85 3.80
C PHE A 542 10.94 -2.74 3.75
N GLU A 543 10.84 -4.05 3.99
CA GLU A 543 11.98 -4.98 3.99
C GLU A 543 12.62 -5.16 2.62
N ASP A 544 11.81 -5.18 1.57
CA ASP A 544 12.30 -5.41 0.21
C ASP A 544 12.70 -4.10 -0.50
N ASP A 545 12.49 -2.95 0.14
CA ASP A 545 12.82 -1.64 -0.41
C ASP A 545 14.33 -1.44 -0.58
N ASP A 546 14.70 -0.63 -1.56
CA ASP A 546 16.01 0.02 -1.55
C ASP A 546 16.02 1.06 -0.42
N ILE A 547 16.78 0.81 0.65
CA ILE A 547 16.80 1.65 1.86
C ILE A 547 17.94 2.66 1.80
N TYR A 548 17.61 3.92 1.97
CA TYR A 548 18.55 5.03 2.10
C TYR A 548 18.45 5.61 3.50
N ILE A 549 19.58 5.84 4.14
CA ILE A 549 19.61 6.49 5.46
C ILE A 549 20.11 7.92 5.24
N SER A 550 19.30 8.88 5.61
CA SER A 550 19.54 10.29 5.39
C SER A 550 19.28 11.12 6.62
N GLY A 551 19.76 12.35 6.61
CA GLY A 551 19.59 13.27 7.72
C GLY A 551 20.60 14.39 7.68
N GLU A 552 20.61 15.19 8.73
CA GLU A 552 21.41 16.40 8.79
C GLU A 552 22.10 16.64 10.13
N SER A 553 23.08 17.55 10.14
CA SER A 553 23.70 18.03 11.37
C SER A 553 24.41 16.90 12.13
N TYR A 554 24.14 16.73 13.43
CA TYR A 554 24.66 15.62 14.24
C TYR A 554 24.26 14.22 13.72
N ALA A 555 23.29 14.11 12.80
CA ALA A 555 23.05 12.85 12.08
C ALA A 555 24.25 12.43 11.22
N GLY A 556 25.19 13.34 10.92
CA GLY A 556 26.51 13.00 10.43
C GLY A 556 27.25 11.99 11.31
N GLN A 557 27.05 12.01 12.64
CA GLN A 557 27.54 10.97 13.54
C GLN A 557 26.63 9.73 13.54
N TYR A 558 25.30 9.90 13.59
CA TYR A 558 24.36 8.78 13.69
C TYR A 558 24.38 7.87 12.47
N ILE A 559 24.22 8.45 11.27
CA ILE A 559 23.99 7.70 10.02
C ILE A 559 25.10 6.69 9.75
N PRO A 560 26.40 7.02 9.87
CA PRO A 560 27.48 6.06 9.59
C PRO A 560 27.60 4.97 10.65
N HIS A 561 27.38 5.30 11.94
CA HIS A 561 27.34 4.30 13.01
C HIS A 561 26.16 3.34 12.84
N PHE A 562 24.99 3.86 12.49
CA PHE A 562 23.78 3.07 12.29
C PHE A 562 23.93 2.19 11.03
N ALA A 563 24.44 2.75 9.93
CA ALA A 563 24.72 2.00 8.71
C ALA A 563 25.71 0.86 8.95
N LYS A 564 26.80 1.12 9.69
CA LYS A 564 27.77 0.08 10.07
C LYS A 564 27.12 -1.02 10.89
N ALA A 565 26.35 -0.66 11.92
CA ALA A 565 25.65 -1.63 12.76
C ALA A 565 24.64 -2.48 11.95
N LEU A 566 23.92 -1.86 11.02
CA LEU A 566 22.96 -2.56 10.14
C LEU A 566 23.65 -3.46 9.10
N LEU A 567 24.77 -3.04 8.51
CA LEU A 567 25.56 -3.86 7.59
C LEU A 567 26.18 -5.05 8.33
N HIS A 568 26.73 -4.84 9.53
CA HIS A 568 27.23 -5.93 10.36
C HIS A 568 26.11 -6.88 10.82
N ARG A 569 24.94 -6.35 11.19
CA ARG A 569 23.74 -7.16 11.46
C ARG A 569 23.37 -8.03 10.26
N ASN A 570 23.44 -7.50 9.04
CA ASN A 570 23.15 -8.24 7.81
C ASN A 570 24.13 -9.40 7.54
N GLU A 571 25.32 -9.38 8.13
CA GLU A 571 26.33 -10.45 8.04
C GLU A 571 26.15 -11.53 9.11
N SER A 572 25.46 -11.22 10.21
CA SER A 572 25.24 -12.17 11.31
C SER A 572 24.29 -13.31 10.93
N THR A 573 24.67 -14.55 11.26
CA THR A 573 23.84 -15.75 11.08
C THR A 573 22.61 -15.82 12.00
N SER A 574 22.57 -14.99 13.05
CA SER A 574 21.42 -14.86 13.94
C SER A 574 20.29 -13.99 13.36
N SER A 575 20.58 -13.19 12.33
CA SER A 575 19.58 -12.36 11.67
C SER A 575 18.83 -13.17 10.63
N HIS A 576 17.51 -13.28 10.78
CA HIS A 576 16.66 -14.00 9.83
C HIS A 576 16.38 -13.20 8.53
N ARG A 577 16.74 -11.90 8.45
CA ARG A 577 16.36 -11.00 7.34
C ARG A 577 17.46 -9.96 7.03
N LYS A 578 17.79 -9.77 5.75
CA LYS A 578 18.81 -8.81 5.27
C LYS A 578 18.14 -7.51 4.78
N PHE A 579 18.51 -6.37 5.35
CA PHE A 579 18.05 -5.06 4.90
C PHE A 579 18.87 -4.56 3.73
N ASN A 580 18.21 -4.08 2.69
CA ASN A 580 18.84 -3.70 1.44
C ASN A 580 19.27 -2.22 1.46
N ILE A 581 20.26 -1.91 2.32
CA ILE A 581 20.84 -0.57 2.45
C ILE A 581 21.57 -0.21 1.15
N LYS A 582 21.10 0.81 0.44
CA LYS A 582 21.59 1.24 -0.87
C LYS A 582 22.46 2.48 -0.85
N GLY A 583 22.39 3.31 0.18
CA GLY A 583 23.24 4.48 0.26
C GLY A 583 22.93 5.38 1.45
N LEU A 584 23.85 6.30 1.72
CA LEU A 584 23.76 7.27 2.80
C LEU A 584 23.75 8.69 2.23
N LEU A 585 22.93 9.58 2.79
CA LEU A 585 22.96 11.01 2.46
C LEU A 585 23.05 11.86 3.71
N ILE A 586 24.07 12.71 3.82
CA ILE A 586 24.31 13.50 5.01
C ILE A 586 24.35 14.97 4.62
N GLY A 587 23.37 15.72 5.09
CA GLY A 587 23.24 17.17 4.90
C GLY A 587 23.99 17.92 5.99
N ASN A 588 24.86 18.87 5.64
CA ASN A 588 25.49 19.77 6.62
C ASN A 588 25.95 19.03 7.89
N GLY A 589 26.69 17.93 7.69
CA GLY A 589 26.91 16.92 8.73
C GLY A 589 28.06 17.25 9.68
N TRP A 590 27.85 17.04 10.98
CA TRP A 590 28.93 16.99 11.97
C TRP A 590 29.52 15.58 12.02
N MET A 591 30.73 15.40 11.48
CA MET A 591 31.33 14.08 11.22
C MET A 591 32.77 13.97 11.71
N ASP A 592 33.59 15.01 11.51
CA ASP A 592 35.01 15.03 11.84
C ASP A 592 35.41 16.26 12.66
N PRO A 593 35.54 16.13 13.99
CA PRO A 593 36.01 17.18 14.87
C PRO A 593 37.34 17.81 14.44
N LYS A 594 38.28 17.01 13.91
CA LYS A 594 39.64 17.47 13.61
C LYS A 594 39.68 18.48 12.47
N THR A 595 38.77 18.37 11.52
CA THR A 595 38.71 19.28 10.36
C THR A 595 37.61 20.32 10.49
N GLN A 596 36.50 20.00 11.17
CA GLN A 596 35.36 20.91 11.26
C GLN A 596 35.50 21.97 12.36
N TYR A 597 36.09 21.68 13.53
CA TYR A 597 36.31 22.72 14.55
C TYR A 597 37.24 23.85 14.07
N PRO A 598 38.41 23.57 13.45
CA PRO A 598 39.24 24.63 12.89
C PRO A 598 38.55 25.38 11.75
N ALA A 599 37.61 24.74 11.07
CA ALA A 599 36.90 25.35 9.96
C ALA A 599 35.98 26.51 10.39
N TYR A 600 35.59 26.61 11.67
CA TYR A 600 34.84 27.77 12.16
C TYR A 600 35.59 29.08 11.92
N LEU A 601 36.88 29.11 12.25
CA LEU A 601 37.71 30.31 12.07
C LEU A 601 37.98 30.58 10.59
N SER A 602 38.38 29.55 9.82
CA SER A 602 38.70 29.73 8.41
C SER A 602 37.48 30.13 7.58
N TYR A 603 36.31 29.52 7.83
CA TYR A 603 35.06 29.89 7.19
C TYR A 603 34.66 31.33 7.52
N SER A 604 34.76 31.72 8.78
CA SER A 604 34.38 33.06 9.21
C SER A 604 35.28 34.14 8.60
N LEU A 605 36.58 33.87 8.47
CA LEU A 605 37.52 34.75 7.76
C LEU A 605 37.23 34.81 6.25
N GLN A 606 37.00 33.66 5.61
CA GLN A 606 36.79 33.58 4.17
C GLN A 606 35.49 34.27 3.72
N ASN A 607 34.46 34.23 4.57
CA ASN A 607 33.15 34.84 4.29
C ASN A 607 33.00 36.25 4.91
N GLY A 608 34.07 36.82 5.48
CA GLY A 608 34.03 38.18 6.04
C GLY A 608 33.09 38.34 7.25
N ILE A 609 32.84 37.26 7.97
CA ILE A 609 32.06 37.27 9.23
C ILE A 609 32.87 37.94 10.34
N ILE A 610 34.18 37.66 10.35
CA ILE A 610 35.19 38.34 11.18
C ILE A 610 36.45 38.57 10.33
N ASP A 611 37.33 39.45 10.79
CA ASP A 611 38.65 39.69 10.21
C ASP A 611 39.72 39.87 11.30
N ASN A 612 40.97 40.11 10.88
CA ASN A 612 42.10 40.30 11.80
C ASN A 612 42.00 41.57 12.67
N SER A 613 41.10 42.49 12.35
CA SER A 613 40.84 43.73 13.08
C SER A 613 39.67 43.61 14.07
N THR A 614 38.92 42.50 13.99
CA THR A 614 37.77 42.23 14.86
C THR A 614 38.20 42.14 16.33
N GLU A 615 37.47 42.83 17.21
CA GLU A 615 37.72 42.77 18.65
C GLU A 615 37.58 41.32 19.16
N GLY A 616 38.58 40.84 19.89
CA GLY A 616 38.62 39.44 20.35
C GLY A 616 39.20 38.43 19.35
N PHE A 617 39.56 38.84 18.12
CA PHE A 617 40.13 37.93 17.11
C PHE A 617 41.34 37.14 17.61
N ALA A 618 42.29 37.79 18.30
CA ALA A 618 43.47 37.11 18.84
C ALA A 618 43.09 35.97 19.81
N ALA A 619 42.09 36.19 20.66
CA ALA A 619 41.60 35.17 21.58
C ALA A 619 40.91 34.02 20.85
N ILE A 620 40.14 34.30 19.78
CA ILE A 620 39.52 33.27 18.93
C ILE A 620 40.60 32.42 18.25
N ASN A 621 41.62 33.06 17.67
CA ASN A 621 42.73 32.39 17.01
C ASN A 621 43.54 31.50 17.97
N ASP A 622 43.83 32.02 19.17
CA ASP A 622 44.48 31.26 20.24
C ASP A 622 43.61 30.08 20.68
N LYS A 623 42.29 30.27 20.78
CA LYS A 623 41.34 29.18 21.11
C LYS A 623 41.31 28.10 20.04
N SER A 624 41.34 28.48 18.76
CA SER A 624 41.44 27.55 17.63
C SER A 624 42.72 26.72 17.69
N THR A 625 43.85 27.34 18.05
CA THR A 625 45.13 26.64 18.23
C THR A 625 45.09 25.68 19.41
N GLN A 626 44.53 26.11 20.54
CA GLN A 626 44.33 25.25 21.73
C GLN A 626 43.42 24.06 21.42
N CYS A 627 42.36 24.27 20.64
CA CYS A 627 41.49 23.19 20.19
C CYS A 627 42.25 22.14 19.39
N ALA A 628 43.02 22.55 18.36
CA ALA A 628 43.80 21.63 17.53
C ALA A 628 44.75 20.77 18.39
N LEU A 629 45.50 21.40 19.31
CA LEU A 629 46.38 20.70 20.26
C LEU A 629 45.61 19.76 21.20
N SER A 630 44.40 20.14 21.62
CA SER A 630 43.58 19.29 22.50
C SER A 630 43.12 18.02 21.81
N LEU A 631 42.74 18.10 20.53
CA LEU A 631 42.28 16.96 19.73
C LEU A 631 43.40 15.97 19.39
N GLU A 632 44.66 16.42 19.37
CA GLU A 632 45.83 15.54 19.24
C GLU A 632 46.12 14.75 20.53
N ASN A 633 45.97 15.38 21.69
CA ASN A 633 46.38 14.81 22.98
C ASN A 633 45.29 13.98 23.67
N ASN A 634 44.03 14.40 23.58
CA ASN A 634 42.90 13.73 24.21
C ASN A 634 41.67 13.86 23.31
N PHE A 635 41.62 13.00 22.29
CA PHE A 635 40.58 13.05 21.27
C PHE A 635 39.19 12.76 21.86
N SER A 636 38.21 13.61 21.52
CA SER A 636 36.80 13.39 21.79
C SER A 636 35.95 14.02 20.69
N ILE A 637 34.77 13.44 20.41
CA ILE A 637 33.82 13.96 19.43
C ILE A 637 33.29 15.35 19.85
N SER A 638 33.01 15.51 21.15
CA SER A 638 32.61 16.79 21.76
C SER A 638 33.79 17.32 22.58
N SER A 639 34.17 18.57 22.34
CA SER A 639 35.27 19.22 23.05
C SER A 639 34.85 20.62 23.47
N PRO A 640 34.62 20.88 24.77
CA PRO A 640 34.22 22.21 25.25
C PRO A 640 35.22 23.31 24.85
N THR A 641 36.51 22.98 24.77
CA THR A 641 37.54 23.90 24.30
C THR A 641 37.32 24.31 22.85
N CYS A 642 36.92 23.36 22.01
CA CYS A 642 36.68 23.57 20.59
C CYS A 642 35.31 24.19 20.30
N GLU A 643 34.26 23.75 21.01
CA GLU A 643 32.89 24.30 20.91
C GLU A 643 32.86 25.80 21.22
N ALA A 644 33.72 26.26 22.15
CA ALA A 644 33.84 27.67 22.48
C ALA A 644 34.28 28.56 21.30
N ILE A 645 34.93 28.02 20.26
CA ILE A 645 35.37 28.80 19.11
C ILE A 645 34.17 29.46 18.43
N LEU A 646 33.13 28.68 18.12
CA LEU A 646 31.93 29.20 17.48
C LEU A 646 31.24 30.24 18.38
N THR A 647 31.09 29.94 19.67
CA THR A 647 30.49 30.90 20.62
C THR A 647 31.27 32.21 20.69
N MET A 648 32.61 32.17 20.68
CA MET A 648 33.44 33.38 20.68
C MET A 648 33.34 34.16 19.38
N ILE A 649 33.21 33.47 18.23
CA ILE A 649 32.95 34.12 16.94
C ILE A 649 31.59 34.83 16.98
N LEU A 650 30.54 34.14 17.43
CA LEU A 650 29.20 34.72 17.53
C LEU A 650 29.17 35.93 18.48
N ASP A 651 29.89 35.86 19.60
CA ASP A 651 30.07 36.95 20.56
C ASP A 651 30.75 38.17 19.93
N ALA A 652 31.81 37.94 19.13
CA ALA A 652 32.53 38.99 18.42
C ALA A 652 31.71 39.63 17.28
N THR A 653 30.66 38.98 16.80
CA THR A 653 29.77 39.49 15.74
C THR A 653 28.53 40.23 16.25
N LYS A 654 28.49 40.55 17.55
CA LYS A 654 27.35 41.22 18.16
C LYS A 654 27.14 42.62 17.61
N THR A 655 25.88 42.96 17.36
CA THR A 655 25.44 44.31 16.98
C THR A 655 24.29 44.74 17.87
N ASP A 656 24.15 46.04 18.14
CA ASP A 656 22.94 46.59 18.75
C ASP A 656 21.98 46.99 17.62
N GLU A 657 20.80 46.35 17.58
CA GLU A 657 19.73 46.71 16.67
C GLU A 657 18.46 47.02 17.48
N ASN A 658 18.08 48.29 17.50
CA ASN A 658 16.90 48.79 18.22
C ASN A 658 16.92 48.47 19.73
N GLY A 659 18.09 48.51 20.38
CA GLY A 659 18.25 48.22 21.80
C GLY A 659 18.23 46.73 22.15
N LYS A 660 18.32 45.86 21.13
CA LYS A 660 18.53 44.42 21.30
C LYS A 660 19.93 44.04 20.82
N SER A 661 20.61 43.20 21.60
CA SER A 661 21.86 42.58 21.19
C SER A 661 21.56 41.45 20.20
N MET A 662 21.95 41.64 18.95
CA MET A 662 21.84 40.66 17.87
C MET A 662 23.19 39.95 17.68
N CYS A 663 23.17 38.73 17.16
CA CYS A 663 24.35 37.98 16.74
C CYS A 663 24.10 37.31 15.39
N THR A 664 25.17 36.90 14.72
CA THR A 664 25.09 36.13 13.47
C THR A 664 24.36 34.81 13.70
N ASN A 665 23.49 34.42 12.77
CA ASN A 665 22.85 33.12 12.82
C ASN A 665 23.85 32.04 12.40
N PHE A 666 24.13 31.06 13.27
CA PHE A 666 25.09 30.00 12.96
C PHE A 666 24.62 28.96 11.93
N TYR A 667 23.31 28.92 11.62
CA TYR A 667 22.75 28.10 10.55
C TYR A 667 22.76 28.81 9.18
N ASP A 668 22.82 30.15 9.14
CA ASP A 668 22.96 30.94 7.93
C ASP A 668 23.65 32.27 8.24
N HIS A 669 24.91 32.43 7.84
CA HIS A 669 25.69 33.62 8.20
C HIS A 669 25.14 34.93 7.62
N ARG A 670 24.20 34.88 6.68
CA ARG A 670 23.54 36.06 6.11
C ARG A 670 22.47 36.63 7.06
N LEU A 671 22.02 35.84 8.03
CA LEU A 671 20.94 36.17 8.94
C LEU A 671 21.47 36.59 10.32
N LYS A 672 20.62 37.29 11.07
CA LYS A 672 20.84 37.69 12.47
C LYS A 672 19.74 37.12 13.35
N ASP A 673 20.05 36.90 14.62
CA ASP A 673 19.10 36.46 15.66
C ASP A 673 19.44 37.10 17.02
N ASP A 674 18.51 37.07 17.96
CA ASP A 674 18.68 37.57 19.32
C ASP A 674 19.86 36.85 20.01
N PHE A 675 20.76 37.58 20.67
CA PHE A 675 21.81 36.96 21.50
C PHE A 675 21.22 36.53 22.86
N PRO A 676 21.52 35.31 23.37
CA PRO A 676 22.47 34.31 22.88
C PRO A 676 21.85 33.20 22.01
N ALA A 677 20.63 33.38 21.49
CA ALA A 677 19.98 32.36 20.66
C ALA A 677 20.75 32.13 19.34
N CYS A 678 21.16 33.21 18.66
CA CYS A 678 22.09 33.20 17.52
C CYS A 678 21.78 32.17 16.42
N GLY A 679 20.53 31.79 16.22
CA GLY A 679 20.11 30.73 15.30
C GLY A 679 19.07 29.79 15.90
N ASN A 680 19.01 29.66 17.23
CA ASN A 680 18.03 28.79 17.90
C ASN A 680 16.57 29.24 17.74
N ASN A 681 16.30 30.46 17.28
CA ASN A 681 14.93 30.90 16.93
C ASN A 681 14.60 30.72 15.44
N TRP A 682 15.53 30.19 14.63
CA TRP A 682 15.38 29.98 13.20
C TRP A 682 15.16 28.49 12.91
N PRO A 683 14.36 28.12 11.88
CA PRO A 683 13.71 28.99 10.88
C PRO A 683 12.41 29.64 11.37
N PRO A 684 11.87 30.65 10.64
CA PRO A 684 10.58 31.28 11.01
C PRO A 684 9.43 30.28 11.21
N ASP A 685 9.46 29.16 10.49
CA ASP A 685 8.45 28.08 10.60
C ASP A 685 8.45 27.41 11.99
N LEU A 686 9.56 27.46 12.73
CA LEU A 686 9.68 26.90 14.09
C LEU A 686 8.67 27.51 15.06
N ALA A 687 8.39 28.81 14.93
CA ALA A 687 7.41 29.53 15.76
C ALA A 687 6.00 28.95 15.61
N ASN A 688 5.68 28.36 14.45
CA ASN A 688 4.41 27.70 14.18
C ASN A 688 4.45 26.20 14.53
N LEU A 689 5.60 25.56 14.36
CA LEU A 689 5.78 24.12 14.56
C LEU A 689 5.55 23.70 16.02
N VAL A 690 6.17 24.40 16.97
CA VAL A 690 6.06 24.09 18.41
C VAL A 690 4.61 24.10 18.90
N PRO A 691 3.81 25.17 18.70
CA PRO A 691 2.41 25.16 19.14
C PRO A 691 1.57 24.14 18.37
N TYR A 692 1.82 23.91 17.07
CA TYR A 692 1.09 22.93 16.27
C TYR A 692 1.24 21.49 16.82
N LEU A 693 2.48 21.02 17.01
CA LEU A 693 2.75 19.66 17.50
C LEU A 693 2.34 19.43 18.97
N ARG A 694 2.07 20.50 19.73
CA ARG A 694 1.60 20.41 21.11
C ARG A 694 0.09 20.23 21.25
N LYS A 695 -0.68 20.44 20.19
CA LYS A 695 -2.14 20.32 20.21
C LYS A 695 -2.62 18.91 20.49
N ASP A 696 -3.71 18.80 21.23
CA ASP A 696 -4.25 17.51 21.66
C ASP A 696 -4.81 16.68 20.50
N ASP A 697 -5.43 17.33 19.51
CA ASP A 697 -5.93 16.67 18.30
C ASP A 697 -4.79 16.20 17.39
N VAL A 698 -3.71 16.97 17.26
CA VAL A 698 -2.49 16.57 16.53
C VAL A 698 -1.82 15.39 17.22
N LYS A 699 -1.60 15.46 18.54
CA LYS A 699 -1.05 14.34 19.33
C LYS A 699 -1.92 13.08 19.24
N SER A 700 -3.24 13.25 19.25
CA SER A 700 -4.17 12.13 19.09
C SER A 700 -4.09 11.51 17.69
N ALA A 701 -3.99 12.34 16.65
CA ALA A 701 -3.86 11.88 15.27
C ALA A 701 -2.55 11.11 15.04
N LEU A 702 -1.46 11.53 15.68
CA LEU A 702 -0.14 10.89 15.63
C LEU A 702 0.03 9.73 16.62
N HIS A 703 -1.04 9.32 17.31
CA HIS A 703 -1.04 8.22 18.28
C HIS A 703 0.01 8.36 19.39
N ILE A 704 0.21 9.59 19.88
CA ILE A 704 1.17 9.86 20.97
C ILE A 704 0.70 9.16 22.25
N ASN A 705 1.51 8.24 22.76
CA ASN A 705 1.20 7.50 23.99
C ASN A 705 0.97 8.46 25.16
N ALA A 706 -0.04 8.17 25.99
CA ALA A 706 -0.36 8.96 27.18
C ALA A 706 0.80 9.01 28.20
N ASP A 707 1.76 8.09 28.13
CA ASP A 707 2.96 8.04 28.98
C ASP A 707 4.01 9.08 28.58
N LYS A 708 3.92 9.64 27.36
CA LYS A 708 4.70 10.84 26.99
C LYS A 708 4.15 12.06 27.74
N LYS A 709 4.63 12.27 28.97
CA LYS A 709 4.16 13.37 29.84
C LYS A 709 4.73 14.73 29.47
N THR A 710 5.91 14.77 28.87
CA THR A 710 6.51 16.02 28.41
C THR A 710 5.90 16.42 27.07
N GLY A 711 5.54 17.70 26.91
CA GLY A 711 5.11 18.23 25.62
C GLY A 711 6.21 18.07 24.57
N TRP A 712 5.87 18.25 23.29
CA TRP A 712 6.87 18.26 22.23
C TRP A 712 7.82 19.46 22.40
N VAL A 713 9.11 19.23 22.21
CA VAL A 713 10.15 20.24 22.09
C VAL A 713 11.00 19.85 20.89
N GLU A 714 11.50 20.84 20.16
CA GLU A 714 12.37 20.64 19.01
C GLU A 714 13.64 19.88 19.42
N CYS A 715 14.47 20.49 20.27
CA CYS A 715 15.68 19.88 20.81
C CYS A 715 15.57 19.63 22.33
N ALA A 716 15.74 18.38 22.74
CA ALA A 716 15.66 17.96 24.13
C ALA A 716 16.99 18.19 24.86
N GLY A 717 17.09 19.28 25.62
CA GLY A 717 18.32 19.65 26.33
C GLY A 717 18.88 18.57 27.26
N GLY A 718 18.03 17.72 27.85
CA GLY A 718 18.46 16.57 28.66
C GLY A 718 19.18 15.48 27.86
N VAL A 719 18.82 15.29 26.58
CA VAL A 719 19.55 14.41 25.65
C VAL A 719 20.87 15.09 25.28
N THR A 720 20.83 16.35 24.86
CA THR A 720 22.01 17.12 24.43
C THR A 720 23.09 17.22 25.51
N SER A 721 22.71 17.41 26.77
CA SER A 721 23.66 17.50 27.89
C SER A 721 24.34 16.17 28.20
N THR A 722 23.68 15.06 27.87
CA THR A 722 24.00 13.72 28.39
C THR A 722 24.68 12.84 27.34
N PHE A 723 24.34 13.04 26.07
CA PHE A 723 24.90 12.32 24.93
C PHE A 723 26.23 12.95 24.50
N LYS A 724 27.36 12.38 24.97
CA LYS A 724 28.71 12.90 24.69
C LYS A 724 29.51 12.09 23.69
N ALA A 725 29.10 10.85 23.41
CA ALA A 725 29.80 9.95 22.50
C ALA A 725 31.30 9.82 22.80
N SER A 726 31.64 9.75 24.09
CA SER A 726 33.03 9.79 24.56
C SER A 726 33.84 8.54 24.23
N ASN A 727 33.17 7.41 23.96
CA ASN A 727 33.83 6.13 23.67
C ASN A 727 33.83 5.80 22.17
N SER A 728 32.89 6.37 21.43
CA SER A 728 32.80 6.18 19.98
C SER A 728 33.85 6.99 19.21
N ARG A 729 34.24 6.46 18.06
CA ARG A 729 35.11 7.14 17.10
C ARG A 729 34.27 8.10 16.25
N PRO A 730 34.87 9.16 15.68
CA PRO A 730 34.12 10.04 14.79
C PRO A 730 33.70 9.26 13.55
N SER A 731 32.49 9.52 13.07
CA SER A 731 31.91 8.82 11.91
C SER A 731 32.73 8.91 10.64
N SER A 732 33.56 9.95 10.48
CA SER A 732 34.51 10.09 9.37
C SER A 732 35.49 8.92 9.26
N GLU A 733 35.85 8.28 10.39
CA GLU A 733 36.72 7.09 10.41
C GLU A 733 36.00 5.82 9.92
N LEU A 734 34.66 5.85 9.81
CA LEU A 734 33.86 4.72 9.33
C LEU A 734 33.67 4.76 7.80
N PHE A 735 33.83 5.92 7.16
CA PHE A 735 33.61 6.10 5.73
C PHE A 735 34.48 5.21 4.84
N PRO A 736 35.79 5.00 5.10
CA PRO A 736 36.60 4.12 4.25
C PRO A 736 36.09 2.67 4.18
N GLU A 737 35.49 2.17 5.26
CA GLU A 737 34.86 0.85 5.33
C GLU A 737 33.50 0.85 4.62
N LEU A 738 32.67 1.87 4.88
CA LEU A 738 31.33 1.99 4.31
C LEU A 738 31.34 2.20 2.79
N LEU A 739 32.26 3.01 2.27
CA LEU A 739 32.38 3.33 0.84
C LEU A 739 32.75 2.11 -0.02
N GLN A 740 33.31 1.06 0.59
CA GLN A 740 33.57 -0.22 -0.08
C GLN A 740 32.29 -1.02 -0.30
N GLN A 741 31.22 -0.73 0.45
CA GLN A 741 29.98 -1.49 0.45
C GLN A 741 28.83 -0.71 -0.20
N ILE A 742 28.71 0.58 0.10
CA ILE A 742 27.58 1.43 -0.31
C ILE A 742 28.03 2.85 -0.67
N PRO A 743 27.34 3.53 -1.59
CA PRO A 743 27.59 4.93 -1.91
C PRO A 743 27.14 5.91 -0.81
N ILE A 744 27.88 7.01 -0.69
CA ILE A 744 27.64 8.08 0.28
C ILE A 744 27.57 9.42 -0.47
N VAL A 745 26.55 10.22 -0.16
CA VAL A 745 26.42 11.62 -0.57
C VAL A 745 26.60 12.50 0.65
N LEU A 746 27.50 13.46 0.55
CA LEU A 746 27.64 14.56 1.48
C LEU A 746 27.16 15.82 0.76
N PHE A 747 26.13 16.47 1.27
CA PHE A 747 25.59 17.69 0.67
C PHE A 747 25.57 18.83 1.67
N ASN A 748 25.97 20.03 1.25
CA ASN A 748 26.14 21.15 2.18
C ASN A 748 25.60 22.44 1.58
N GLY A 749 24.90 23.23 2.39
CA GLY A 749 24.65 24.63 2.10
C GLY A 749 25.89 25.48 2.33
N ASP A 750 26.23 26.35 1.37
CA ASP A 750 27.42 27.18 1.44
C ASP A 750 27.33 28.34 2.46
N LYS A 751 26.15 28.58 3.06
CA LYS A 751 25.90 29.65 4.05
C LYS A 751 25.90 29.19 5.50
N ASP A 752 25.96 27.88 5.73
CA ASP A 752 26.04 27.28 7.06
C ASP A 752 27.41 27.54 7.72
N ILE A 753 27.41 27.95 9.00
CA ILE A 753 28.62 28.09 9.81
C ILE A 753 28.89 26.82 10.63
N ILE A 754 27.86 26.30 11.31
CA ILE A 754 28.01 25.25 12.33
C ILE A 754 28.48 23.92 11.73
N CYS A 755 28.11 23.62 10.50
CA CYS A 755 28.63 22.46 9.76
C CYS A 755 29.09 22.87 8.35
N ASN A 756 29.85 23.98 8.30
CA ASN A 756 30.29 24.58 7.05
C ASN A 756 31.04 23.61 6.11
N HIS A 757 30.88 23.86 4.82
CA HIS A 757 31.44 23.02 3.75
C HIS A 757 32.97 22.94 3.75
N ILE A 758 33.70 23.95 4.26
CA ILE A 758 35.17 23.93 4.30
C ILE A 758 35.65 22.79 5.20
N GLY A 759 35.03 22.62 6.37
CA GLY A 759 35.35 21.52 7.28
C GLY A 759 35.14 20.15 6.62
N ILE A 760 34.04 20.00 5.89
CA ILE A 760 33.68 18.75 5.21
C ILE A 760 34.59 18.48 4.01
N GLU A 761 34.91 19.50 3.20
CA GLU A 761 35.88 19.38 2.10
C GLU A 761 37.28 19.01 2.62
N ASN A 762 37.70 19.57 3.76
CA ASN A 762 38.96 19.21 4.42
C ASN A 762 38.95 17.78 4.96
N MET A 763 37.85 17.34 5.56
CA MET A 763 37.66 15.94 5.97
C MET A 763 37.84 15.01 4.78
N ILE A 764 37.12 15.27 3.68
CA ILE A 764 37.21 14.47 2.45
C ILE A 764 38.64 14.47 1.92
N HIS A 765 39.29 15.64 1.83
CA HIS A 765 40.66 15.79 1.36
C HIS A 765 41.66 14.95 2.19
N ASN A 766 41.42 14.82 3.49
CA ASN A 766 42.29 14.07 4.40
C ASN A 766 41.99 12.57 4.44
N MET A 767 40.81 12.14 4.00
CA MET A 767 40.38 10.75 4.03
C MET A 767 41.03 9.91 2.92
N GLU A 768 41.37 8.66 3.23
CA GLU A 768 41.90 7.68 2.28
C GLU A 768 40.94 6.51 2.11
N TRP A 769 40.56 6.19 0.86
CA TRP A 769 39.76 5.01 0.52
C TRP A 769 39.99 4.59 -0.93
N GLY A 770 39.74 3.33 -1.26
CA GLY A 770 39.84 2.85 -2.65
C GLY A 770 41.20 3.15 -3.32
N SER A 771 42.29 3.03 -2.55
CA SER A 771 43.69 3.31 -2.95
C SER A 771 44.05 4.76 -3.29
N SER A 772 43.24 5.75 -2.92
CA SER A 772 43.60 7.17 -3.11
C SER A 772 43.15 8.04 -1.92
N LYS A 773 43.74 9.24 -1.83
CA LYS A 773 43.44 10.24 -0.82
C LYS A 773 42.56 11.34 -1.41
N GLY A 774 41.46 11.67 -0.74
CA GLY A 774 40.46 12.61 -1.26
C GLY A 774 39.72 12.10 -2.49
N LEU A 775 38.98 12.99 -3.14
CA LEU A 775 38.24 12.72 -4.38
C LEU A 775 39.18 12.62 -5.59
N GLN A 776 40.10 11.67 -5.53
CA GLN A 776 41.04 11.32 -6.59
C GLN A 776 40.65 9.99 -7.23
N ASP A 777 40.44 9.99 -8.55
CA ASP A 777 40.17 8.77 -9.32
C ASP A 777 41.41 7.88 -9.38
N SER A 778 42.58 8.52 -9.48
CA SER A 778 43.91 7.89 -9.37
C SER A 778 44.91 8.89 -8.77
N ALA A 779 46.09 8.42 -8.36
CA ALA A 779 47.09 9.26 -7.70
C ALA A 779 47.43 10.52 -8.52
N GLY A 780 47.10 11.70 -7.96
CA GLY A 780 47.32 13.00 -8.59
C GLY A 780 46.24 13.44 -9.58
N VAL A 781 45.23 12.61 -9.85
CA VAL A 781 44.11 12.92 -10.76
C VAL A 781 42.85 13.15 -9.95
N TRP A 782 42.49 14.42 -9.76
CA TRP A 782 41.30 14.84 -9.03
C TRP A 782 40.05 14.72 -9.89
N ALA A 783 38.97 14.23 -9.29
CA ALA A 783 37.66 14.25 -9.90
C ALA A 783 37.22 15.71 -10.15
N PRO A 784 36.66 16.04 -11.33
CA PRO A 784 36.26 17.41 -11.63
C PRO A 784 35.09 17.86 -10.75
N ARG A 785 35.04 19.17 -10.46
CA ARG A 785 33.83 19.81 -9.92
C ARG A 785 32.90 20.11 -11.09
N GLU A 786 31.85 19.32 -11.20
CA GLU A 786 30.81 19.46 -12.20
C GLU A 786 29.81 20.52 -11.75
N ARG A 787 29.67 21.60 -12.52
CA ARG A 787 28.73 22.68 -12.21
C ARG A 787 27.30 22.18 -12.33
N TRP A 788 26.45 22.56 -11.39
CA TRP A 788 25.04 22.19 -11.34
C TRP A 788 24.17 23.40 -11.65
N PHE A 789 23.32 23.25 -12.67
CA PHE A 789 22.35 24.26 -13.09
C PHE A 789 20.94 23.74 -12.94
N ILE A 790 20.04 24.61 -12.51
CA ILE A 790 18.60 24.44 -12.67
C ILE A 790 18.09 25.63 -13.50
N ASP A 791 17.42 25.31 -14.61
CA ASP A 791 17.18 26.17 -15.75
C ASP A 791 18.49 26.82 -16.23
N THR A 792 18.66 28.11 -15.97
CA THR A 792 19.86 28.88 -16.30
C THR A 792 20.64 29.32 -15.07
N GLU A 793 20.14 29.03 -13.86
CA GLU A 793 20.79 29.42 -12.60
C GLU A 793 21.81 28.37 -12.21
N GLU A 794 23.06 28.78 -11.94
CA GLU A 794 24.02 27.90 -11.27
C GLU A 794 23.66 27.78 -9.79
N VAL A 795 23.29 26.57 -9.39
CA VAL A 795 22.75 26.31 -8.04
C VAL A 795 23.77 25.62 -7.14
N GLY A 796 24.92 25.22 -7.67
CA GLY A 796 25.94 24.51 -6.92
C GLY A 796 26.93 23.74 -7.79
N TYR A 797 27.62 22.78 -7.18
CA TYR A 797 28.47 21.84 -7.90
C TYR A 797 28.45 20.44 -7.28
N TRP A 798 28.79 19.44 -8.08
CA TRP A 798 28.95 18.04 -7.69
C TRP A 798 30.40 17.60 -7.92
N GLN A 799 30.93 16.78 -7.03
CA GLN A 799 32.24 16.16 -7.19
C GLN A 799 32.14 14.71 -6.73
N TYR A 800 32.36 13.77 -7.65
CA TYR A 800 32.19 12.34 -7.38
C TYR A 800 33.49 11.58 -7.61
N SER A 801 33.85 10.69 -6.69
CA SER A 801 34.87 9.68 -6.92
C SER A 801 34.60 8.45 -6.05
N LYS A 802 34.71 7.25 -6.62
CA LYS A 802 34.74 5.97 -5.88
C LYS A 802 33.65 5.88 -4.80
N ASN A 803 32.39 5.99 -5.22
CA ASN A 803 31.20 5.90 -4.36
C ASN A 803 30.96 7.07 -3.39
N LEU A 804 31.87 8.06 -3.30
CA LEU A 804 31.63 9.28 -2.54
C LEU A 804 31.22 10.42 -3.49
N THR A 805 30.11 11.08 -3.18
CA THR A 805 29.67 12.31 -3.85
C THR A 805 29.69 13.45 -2.85
N ASN A 806 30.41 14.53 -3.17
CA ASN A 806 30.31 15.81 -2.47
C ASN A 806 29.48 16.79 -3.29
N ILE A 807 28.51 17.45 -2.66
CA ILE A 807 27.62 18.40 -3.31
C ILE A 807 27.61 19.68 -2.49
N LEU A 808 27.87 20.81 -3.14
CA LEU A 808 27.73 22.14 -2.52
C LEU A 808 26.54 22.86 -3.14
N PHE A 809 25.59 23.27 -2.30
CA PHE A 809 24.46 24.10 -2.66
C PHE A 809 24.82 25.57 -2.45
N PHE A 810 24.68 26.37 -3.50
CA PHE A 810 24.85 27.81 -3.39
C PHE A 810 23.63 28.47 -2.77
N ASN A 811 23.90 29.42 -1.88
CA ASN A 811 22.94 30.25 -1.17
C ASN A 811 22.01 29.50 -0.20
N ALA A 812 22.40 28.30 0.24
CA ALA A 812 21.63 27.46 1.16
C ALA A 812 22.24 27.47 2.58
N SER A 813 21.38 27.43 3.58
CA SER A 813 21.67 27.38 5.02
C SER A 813 22.04 25.96 5.46
N HIS A 814 22.02 25.73 6.77
CA HIS A 814 22.12 24.42 7.40
C HIS A 814 21.02 23.45 6.94
N MET A 815 19.78 23.94 6.79
CA MET A 815 18.63 23.12 6.36
C MET A 815 18.40 23.31 4.85
N VAL A 816 19.19 22.62 4.03
CA VAL A 816 19.18 22.79 2.56
C VAL A 816 17.77 22.62 1.95
N ALA A 817 17.00 21.65 2.45
CA ALA A 817 15.66 21.37 1.97
C ALA A 817 14.60 22.36 2.50
N PHE A 818 14.93 23.17 3.51
CA PHE A 818 14.11 24.32 3.91
C PHE A 818 14.26 25.46 2.89
N ASP A 819 15.50 25.83 2.53
CA ASP A 819 15.74 26.94 1.59
C ASP A 819 15.35 26.61 0.15
N TYR A 820 15.74 25.42 -0.33
CA TYR A 820 15.58 25.01 -1.72
C TYR A 820 15.04 23.58 -1.84
N PRO A 821 13.75 23.37 -1.56
CA PRO A 821 13.16 22.04 -1.56
C PRO A 821 13.15 21.40 -2.97
N ASP A 822 13.05 22.19 -4.04
CA ASP A 822 13.13 21.71 -5.43
C ASP A 822 14.52 21.17 -5.78
N ARG A 823 15.58 21.89 -5.38
CA ARG A 823 16.98 21.48 -5.55
C ARG A 823 17.29 20.22 -4.75
N ALA A 824 16.82 20.16 -3.50
CA ALA A 824 16.96 18.98 -2.65
C ALA A 824 16.27 17.74 -3.25
N LEU A 825 15.08 17.91 -3.85
CA LEU A 825 14.36 16.83 -4.53
C LEU A 825 15.11 16.33 -5.79
N ASP A 826 15.68 17.24 -6.60
CA ASP A 826 16.49 16.86 -7.77
C ASP A 826 17.72 16.03 -7.35
N MET A 827 18.42 16.45 -6.29
CA MET A 827 19.56 15.73 -5.74
C MET A 827 19.20 14.29 -5.32
N ILE A 828 18.18 14.11 -4.48
CA ILE A 828 17.82 12.77 -3.97
C ILE A 828 17.35 11.86 -5.11
N ASN A 829 16.60 12.39 -6.08
CA ASN A 829 16.14 11.62 -7.23
C ASN A 829 17.30 11.13 -8.10
N ARG A 830 18.32 11.99 -8.32
CA ARG A 830 19.56 11.60 -9.03
C ARG A 830 20.29 10.48 -8.28
N PHE A 831 20.45 10.63 -6.97
CA PHE A 831 21.15 9.65 -6.15
C PHE A 831 20.44 8.29 -6.13
N MET A 832 19.11 8.29 -6.03
CA MET A 832 18.29 7.09 -6.07
C MET A 832 18.11 6.50 -7.49
N GLY A 833 18.59 7.19 -8.52
CA GLY A 833 18.41 6.81 -9.92
C GLY A 833 16.94 6.78 -10.34
N VAL A 834 16.11 7.69 -9.80
CA VAL A 834 14.69 7.76 -10.12
C VAL A 834 14.52 8.23 -11.56
N ASN A 835 13.81 7.43 -12.35
CA ASN A 835 13.41 7.83 -13.69
C ASN A 835 12.13 8.68 -13.63
N VAL A 836 12.28 10.00 -13.69
CA VAL A 836 11.18 10.98 -13.57
C VAL A 836 10.43 11.23 -14.89
N THR A 837 10.70 10.46 -15.96
CA THR A 837 10.08 10.64 -17.30
C THR A 837 8.55 10.42 -17.35
N SER A 838 7.91 10.03 -16.25
CA SER A 838 6.47 9.72 -16.15
C SER A 838 5.59 10.84 -15.56
N LEU A 839 6.15 11.96 -15.09
CA LEU A 839 5.38 12.98 -14.37
C LEU A 839 5.28 14.28 -15.17
N SER A 840 4.05 14.71 -15.46
CA SER A 840 3.73 15.74 -16.47
C SER A 840 3.66 17.17 -15.95
N ASP A 841 3.79 17.43 -14.65
CA ASP A 841 3.37 18.71 -14.10
C ASP A 841 4.54 19.48 -13.46
N HIS A 842 5.03 20.45 -14.22
CA HIS A 842 6.02 21.51 -13.89
C HIS A 842 7.49 21.07 -13.86
N ILE A 843 8.20 21.37 -14.95
CA ILE A 843 9.61 21.03 -15.09
C ILE A 843 10.46 22.29 -15.22
N LYS A 844 11.43 22.45 -14.30
CA LYS A 844 12.65 23.25 -14.49
C LYS A 844 13.73 22.32 -15.06
N GLU A 845 14.49 22.71 -16.07
CA GLU A 845 15.59 21.86 -16.59
C GLU A 845 16.71 21.73 -15.54
N SER A 846 17.41 20.59 -15.41
CA SER A 846 18.48 20.45 -14.41
C SER A 846 19.69 19.68 -14.95
N THR A 847 20.90 20.23 -14.87
CA THR A 847 22.10 19.64 -15.49
C THR A 847 23.30 19.66 -14.54
N VAL A 848 24.10 18.59 -14.55
CA VAL A 848 25.35 18.51 -13.78
C VAL A 848 26.49 18.17 -14.74
N GLY A 849 27.38 19.13 -15.02
CA GLY A 849 28.44 18.95 -16.00
C GLY A 849 27.92 18.80 -17.44
N SER A 850 28.59 17.96 -18.24
CA SER A 850 28.13 17.57 -19.59
C SER A 850 26.99 16.55 -19.57
N ASN A 851 26.68 15.99 -18.39
CA ASN A 851 25.49 15.19 -18.17
C ASN A 851 24.29 16.14 -18.05
N LEU A 852 23.70 16.45 -19.21
CA LEU A 852 22.28 16.77 -19.28
C LEU A 852 21.57 15.58 -18.63
N ASN A 853 21.03 15.76 -17.43
CA ASN A 853 19.95 14.90 -16.98
C ASN A 853 18.72 15.60 -17.55
N PRO A 854 18.27 15.26 -18.77
CA PRO A 854 17.19 15.99 -19.37
C PRO A 854 16.00 15.67 -18.47
N LEU A 855 15.51 16.69 -17.81
CA LEU A 855 14.10 16.79 -17.51
C LEU A 855 13.34 16.99 -18.87
N SER A 856 13.68 16.19 -19.90
CA SER A 856 13.05 16.17 -21.22
C SER A 856 12.15 14.96 -21.31
N LEU A 857 10.87 15.23 -21.11
CA LEU A 857 9.74 14.39 -21.44
C LEU A 857 9.72 14.12 -22.95
N ASN A 858 10.04 12.90 -23.37
CA ASN A 858 9.37 12.29 -24.54
C ASN A 858 9.41 10.75 -24.57
N THR A 859 8.18 10.22 -24.68
CA THR A 859 7.72 8.87 -25.11
C THR A 859 8.10 7.57 -24.38
N SER A 860 7.02 6.94 -23.89
CA SER A 860 6.68 5.51 -23.80
C SER A 860 7.16 4.68 -22.58
N PRO A 861 6.24 4.06 -21.81
CA PRO A 861 6.60 3.37 -20.56
C PRO A 861 7.06 1.93 -20.76
N ALA A 862 8.03 1.54 -19.93
CA ALA A 862 8.43 0.16 -19.67
C ALA A 862 7.71 -0.39 -18.41
N PRO A 863 7.45 -1.70 -18.32
CA PRO A 863 6.62 -2.32 -17.28
C PRO A 863 7.37 -2.53 -15.95
N ALA A 864 6.70 -2.36 -14.81
CA ALA A 864 7.29 -2.54 -13.48
C ALA A 864 7.08 -3.98 -12.93
N ASP A 865 8.16 -4.54 -12.41
CA ASP A 865 8.35 -5.91 -11.94
C ASP A 865 7.81 -6.10 -10.50
N SER A 866 7.20 -7.26 -10.24
CA SER A 866 6.29 -7.49 -9.10
C SER A 866 6.90 -8.27 -7.91
N LYS A 867 8.14 -7.99 -7.49
CA LYS A 867 8.85 -8.91 -6.56
C LYS A 867 8.90 -8.53 -5.08
N ASN A 868 8.62 -7.29 -4.72
CA ASN A 868 8.85 -6.80 -3.34
C ASN A 868 7.60 -6.80 -2.43
N SER A 869 6.41 -7.15 -2.94
CA SER A 869 5.18 -7.16 -2.13
C SER A 869 4.93 -8.48 -1.38
N THR A 870 5.85 -9.45 -1.48
CA THR A 870 5.62 -10.83 -1.03
C THR A 870 6.17 -11.13 0.36
N LYS A 871 7.11 -10.33 0.89
CA LYS A 871 7.65 -10.54 2.25
C LYS A 871 6.92 -9.76 3.35
N LEU A 872 6.18 -8.71 2.99
CA LEU A 872 5.30 -8.00 3.93
C LEU A 872 4.27 -8.93 4.58
N GLU A 873 3.59 -9.71 3.74
CA GLU A 873 2.47 -10.56 4.15
C GLU A 873 2.90 -11.67 5.13
N THR A 874 4.18 -12.08 5.11
CA THR A 874 4.69 -13.20 5.92
C THR A 874 5.00 -12.87 7.38
N VAL A 875 5.24 -11.60 7.70
CA VAL A 875 5.68 -11.19 9.04
C VAL A 875 4.50 -10.72 9.90
N THR A 876 3.45 -10.17 9.27
CA THR A 876 2.15 -9.94 9.92
C THR A 876 1.47 -11.25 10.33
N GLN A 877 1.65 -12.35 9.58
CA GLN A 877 1.14 -13.68 9.97
C GLN A 877 1.81 -14.28 11.22
N LYS A 878 3.11 -13.99 11.48
CA LYS A 878 3.84 -14.50 12.66
C LYS A 878 3.48 -13.80 13.97
N ALA A 879 3.03 -12.54 13.90
CA ALA A 879 2.51 -11.82 15.07
C ALA A 879 1.12 -12.36 15.48
N TYR A 880 0.28 -12.75 14.51
CA TYR A 880 -1.06 -13.28 14.77
C TYR A 880 -1.08 -14.70 15.35
N SER A 881 -0.10 -15.56 15.04
CA SER A 881 -0.04 -16.94 15.56
C SER A 881 0.39 -17.03 17.04
N ARG A 882 1.16 -16.05 17.56
CA ARG A 882 1.58 -15.98 18.97
C ARG A 882 0.47 -15.48 19.91
N ALA A 883 -0.41 -14.60 19.44
CA ALA A 883 -1.56 -14.14 20.20
C ALA A 883 -2.63 -15.24 20.39
N GLY A 884 -2.87 -16.04 19.33
CA GLY A 884 -3.83 -17.15 19.38
C GLY A 884 -3.44 -18.28 20.33
N SER A 885 -2.14 -18.54 20.50
CA SER A 885 -1.63 -19.60 21.38
C SER A 885 -1.71 -19.24 22.87
N ILE A 886 -1.54 -17.96 23.24
CA ILE A 886 -1.75 -17.48 24.62
C ILE A 886 -3.25 -17.48 24.96
N ALA A 887 -4.12 -17.05 24.03
CA ALA A 887 -5.57 -17.09 24.20
C ALA A 887 -6.08 -18.54 24.37
N LEU A 888 -5.52 -19.49 23.62
CA LEU A 888 -5.86 -20.91 23.75
C LEU A 888 -5.47 -21.48 25.13
N VAL A 889 -4.30 -21.11 25.68
CA VAL A 889 -3.88 -21.55 27.02
C VAL A 889 -4.78 -20.98 28.11
N VAL A 890 -5.18 -19.70 28.01
CA VAL A 890 -6.14 -19.08 28.96
C VAL A 890 -7.52 -19.74 28.86
N VAL A 891 -7.99 -20.06 27.64
CA VAL A 891 -9.26 -20.77 27.41
C VAL A 891 -9.20 -22.21 27.94
N ILE A 892 -8.09 -22.94 27.74
CA ILE A 892 -7.91 -24.30 28.28
C ILE A 892 -7.89 -24.28 29.81
N MET A 893 -7.23 -23.30 30.42
CA MET A 893 -7.22 -23.12 31.89
C MET A 893 -8.62 -22.77 32.42
N ALA A 894 -9.36 -21.90 31.73
CA ALA A 894 -10.73 -21.54 32.09
C ALA A 894 -11.71 -22.71 31.93
N VAL A 895 -11.60 -23.49 30.85
CA VAL A 895 -12.40 -24.70 30.62
C VAL A 895 -12.03 -25.80 31.61
N GLY A 896 -10.75 -25.96 31.97
CA GLY A 896 -10.29 -26.88 33.00
C GLY A 896 -10.84 -26.54 34.39
N LEU A 897 -10.84 -25.25 34.77
CA LEU A 897 -11.43 -24.77 36.01
C LEU A 897 -12.95 -24.93 36.04
N LEU A 898 -13.63 -24.66 34.92
CA LEU A 898 -15.07 -24.85 34.77
C LEU A 898 -15.46 -26.33 34.82
N GLY A 899 -14.70 -27.19 34.14
CA GLY A 899 -14.86 -28.64 34.17
C GLY A 899 -14.62 -29.23 35.56
N TRP A 900 -13.60 -28.75 36.28
CA TRP A 900 -13.36 -29.13 37.68
C TRP A 900 -14.50 -28.66 38.60
N TYR A 901 -15.02 -27.46 38.40
CA TYR A 901 -16.15 -26.94 39.17
C TYR A 901 -17.44 -27.74 38.94
N ILE A 902 -17.76 -28.05 37.68
CA ILE A 902 -18.92 -28.88 37.29
C ILE A 902 -18.76 -30.31 37.82
N TRP A 903 -17.56 -30.90 37.71
CA TRP A 903 -17.27 -32.23 38.27
C TRP A 903 -17.43 -32.25 39.80
N ARG A 904 -17.01 -31.18 40.49
CA ARG A 904 -17.15 -31.04 41.95
C ARG A 904 -18.60 -30.80 42.38
N GLN A 905 -19.43 -30.14 41.56
CA GLN A 905 -20.88 -30.05 41.76
C GLN A 905 -21.58 -31.39 41.48
N ALA A 906 -21.24 -32.07 40.38
CA ALA A 906 -21.78 -33.39 40.05
C ALA A 906 -21.42 -34.45 41.09
N LYS A 907 -20.25 -34.35 41.73
CA LYS A 907 -19.84 -35.23 42.84
C LYS A 907 -20.57 -34.94 44.15
N ARG A 908 -21.11 -33.72 44.33
CA ARG A 908 -22.01 -33.38 45.45
C ARG A 908 -23.45 -33.83 45.22
N GLU A 909 -23.86 -34.01 43.97
CA GLU A 909 -25.21 -34.48 43.60
C GLU A 909 -25.29 -36.01 43.36
N ARG A 910 -24.17 -36.71 43.23
CA ARG A 910 -24.09 -38.20 43.23
C ARG A 910 -24.14 -38.82 44.63
N GLY A 911 -25.01 -38.31 45.49
CA GLY A 911 -25.48 -38.98 46.72
C GLY A 911 -26.89 -39.57 46.59
N LEU A 912 -27.58 -39.30 45.48
CA LEU A 912 -28.93 -39.77 45.19
C LEU A 912 -28.94 -40.16 43.71
N TRP A 913 -29.57 -41.29 43.37
CA TRP A 913 -29.56 -41.96 42.05
C TRP A 913 -28.45 -42.97 41.80
N GLN A 914 -28.38 -43.95 42.71
CA GLN A 914 -27.79 -45.25 42.44
C GLN A 914 -28.92 -46.27 42.28
N HIS A 915 -29.58 -46.28 41.12
CA HIS A 915 -30.38 -47.42 40.65
C HIS A 915 -30.88 -47.20 39.21
N LYS A 916 -30.10 -47.63 38.22
CA LYS A 916 -30.57 -48.47 37.10
C LYS A 916 -29.46 -48.67 36.07
N ARG A 917 -29.08 -49.95 35.96
CA ARG A 917 -28.74 -50.71 34.74
C ARG A 917 -27.60 -50.14 33.88
N ASP A 918 -26.45 -50.81 33.87
CA ASP A 918 -26.21 -52.05 33.09
C ASP A 918 -26.80 -52.00 31.69
N ARG A 919 -25.95 -51.76 30.68
CA ARG A 919 -25.54 -52.78 29.70
C ARG A 919 -24.79 -52.14 28.53
N SER A 920 -23.73 -52.84 28.11
CA SER A 920 -23.12 -52.92 26.77
C SER A 920 -22.65 -51.61 26.12
N GLY A 921 -21.42 -51.47 25.63
CA GLY A 921 -20.44 -52.45 25.20
C GLY A 921 -19.89 -52.04 23.83
N LEU A 922 -18.57 -52.13 23.71
CA LEU A 922 -17.77 -52.41 22.50
C LEU A 922 -17.44 -51.30 21.48
N MET A 923 -16.11 -51.15 21.34
CA MET A 923 -15.27 -51.06 20.13
C MET A 923 -14.98 -49.71 19.43
N ASN A 924 -13.71 -49.30 19.62
CA ASN A 924 -12.62 -49.14 18.65
C ASN A 924 -12.61 -48.11 17.50
N GLU A 925 -11.37 -47.65 17.29
CA GLU A 925 -10.67 -47.19 16.08
C GLU A 925 -10.69 -45.68 15.73
N ASP A 926 -9.52 -45.09 15.99
CA ASP A 926 -8.54 -44.47 15.06
C ASP A 926 -8.86 -43.20 14.24
N ASP A 927 -7.88 -42.30 14.36
CA ASP A 927 -7.32 -41.34 13.40
C ASP A 927 -8.23 -40.37 12.63
N GLU A 928 -8.13 -39.08 12.99
CA GLU A 928 -8.29 -37.98 12.04
C GLU A 928 -7.20 -36.92 12.24
N ILE A 929 -6.36 -36.79 11.21
CA ILE A 929 -5.37 -35.74 11.01
C ILE A 929 -6.12 -34.49 10.53
N ASN A 930 -6.00 -33.38 11.28
CA ASN A 930 -6.54 -32.08 10.86
C ASN A 930 -5.52 -31.33 10.01
N GLU A 931 -5.83 -31.14 8.72
CA GLU A 931 -5.25 -30.11 7.86
C GLU A 931 -5.98 -28.78 8.09
N LEU A 932 -5.25 -27.76 8.52
CA LEU A 932 -5.69 -26.36 8.51
C LEU A 932 -4.45 -25.49 8.25
N ASP A 933 -4.29 -25.02 7.01
CA ASP A 933 -3.55 -23.79 6.68
C ASP A 933 -3.86 -23.39 5.24
N GLU A 934 -4.77 -22.43 5.04
CA GLU A 934 -4.74 -21.55 3.87
C GLU A 934 -5.73 -20.37 4.02
N PHE A 935 -5.31 -19.29 4.68
CA PHE A 935 -5.85 -17.93 4.44
C PHE A 935 -4.76 -16.90 4.75
N VAL A 936 -4.17 -16.31 3.70
CA VAL A 936 -3.38 -15.07 3.75
C VAL A 936 -4.21 -13.99 3.09
N SER A 937 -4.59 -12.98 3.86
CA SER A 937 -5.16 -11.75 3.33
C SER A 937 -4.03 -10.80 2.98
N ASP A 938 -4.01 -10.28 1.75
CA ASP A 938 -3.71 -8.87 1.58
C ASP A 938 -4.21 -8.34 0.24
N SER A 939 -4.60 -7.08 0.33
CA SER A 939 -5.12 -6.25 -0.76
C SER A 939 -4.09 -5.18 -1.12
N PRO A 940 -4.05 -4.76 -2.38
CA PRO A 940 -2.96 -3.98 -2.97
C PRO A 940 -3.35 -2.50 -3.17
N ILE A 941 -2.36 -1.63 -3.40
CA ILE A 941 -2.55 -0.45 -4.23
C ILE A 941 -1.54 -0.44 -5.38
N PHE A 942 -2.09 -0.08 -6.52
CA PHE A 942 -1.59 -0.05 -7.89
C PHE A 942 -0.60 1.09 -8.11
N ASP A 943 0.45 0.93 -8.93
CA ASP A 943 0.50 0.58 -10.37
C ASP A 943 0.16 1.76 -11.28
N VAL A 944 1.19 2.21 -12.02
CA VAL A 944 1.25 2.42 -13.47
C VAL A 944 0.11 3.22 -14.09
N ASP A 945 0.45 4.19 -14.96
CA ASP A 945 -0.16 4.06 -16.27
C ASP A 945 0.65 4.43 -17.51
N ARG A 946 0.23 3.72 -18.56
CA ARG A 946 0.67 3.80 -19.93
C ARG A 946 -0.32 4.61 -20.75
N ARG A 947 0.23 5.28 -21.74
CA ARG A 947 -0.47 5.84 -22.90
C ARG A 947 -1.12 4.74 -23.74
N ASP A 948 -2.14 5.17 -24.47
CA ASP A 948 -2.64 4.53 -25.70
C ASP A 948 -2.62 5.52 -26.89
N SER A 949 -2.88 4.96 -28.07
CA SER A 949 -2.69 5.54 -29.41
C SER A 949 -3.91 5.31 -30.31
N GLU A 950 -4.01 6.07 -31.41
CA GLU A 950 -4.71 5.78 -32.69
C GLU A 950 -4.05 6.66 -33.77
N GLN A 951 -3.95 6.40 -35.09
CA GLN A 951 -4.71 5.61 -36.08
C GLN A 951 -3.85 5.42 -37.37
N GLY A 952 -4.17 4.43 -38.23
CA GLY A 952 -3.81 4.43 -39.67
C GLY A 952 -3.31 3.10 -40.28
N GLN A 953 -4.14 2.41 -41.09
CA GLN A 953 -3.83 1.22 -41.92
C GLN A 953 -3.23 1.58 -43.30
N PRO A 954 -2.83 0.65 -44.23
CA PRO A 954 -2.84 -0.83 -44.20
C PRO A 954 -1.54 -1.53 -44.72
N ARG A 955 -1.42 -2.87 -44.57
CA ARG A 955 -1.09 -3.82 -45.67
C ARG A 955 -1.22 -5.30 -45.25
N ARG A 956 -1.81 -6.08 -46.18
CA ARG A 956 -1.91 -7.57 -46.29
C ARG A 956 -0.56 -8.24 -45.98
N PHE A 957 -0.45 -9.41 -45.35
CA PHE A 957 -1.18 -10.69 -45.44
C PHE A 957 -1.30 -11.34 -44.07
#